data_AF-A0A4V6WMZ3-F1
#
_entry.id   AF-A0A4V6WMZ3-F1
#
_cell.length_a   1.000
_cell.length_b   1.000
_cell.length_c   1.000
_cell.angle_alpha   90.00
_cell.angle_beta   90.00
_cell.angle_gamma   90.00
#
_symmetry.space_group_name_H-M   'P 1'
#
loop_
_entity.id
_entity.type
_entity.pdbx_description
1 polymer ?
#
loop_
_entity_poly.entity_id
_entity_poly.type
_entity_poly.pdbx_seq_one_letter_code
_entity_poly.pdbx_strand_id
1 'polypeptide(L)'
;MARLNLLEETRFEKLPVTVFANEKEACKKVAKRIATLILEKNDKMEKTILGLATGASPIGVYAELIRLHKEEGLSFKNVVTFNLDEYYPMNPLAEQSYVNFMKDHLFDHIDINFDNVHIPDGTLSKEEVQQFCVNYEKKITAYGGLDLQILGIGRTGHIGFNEPGSAPNSGTRLVTLDDLTKKDAAKDFGGKANVPLKAITMGVGTIFKAKEIILMAWGSKKAAIIKKAVEGEISGEVPATYLQLSENVEFVLDEDAASLLTRFDTPWLVKDCVWNDKLIKKAVIWLAANTKKPVLKLTEEDYNTNGMAQLALEKGPAYHINIQIFNLLQHTITGWPGGKPNADDSQRPERAEPAIKKSLIFSPHPDDDVISMGGTFIRLVDQGHDVHVAYQTSGNNAVWDDDALRYLEFALDLADAMSEDYQKLKSTYEKLVDFIANKNPNQNDPEELKLIKGLIRKGEATAGARYCGLNDDHIHFMDMPFYEKRKSSRKNLVTEDDIKVTIALLQKIKPHQIFAAGDFADPHGTHKVCFEAVKLALETLRKTEKWAKECWVWLYRGAWHEWETHEIEMAVPLSPQELERKRNAIFKHQSQKDRPVFPGDDAREFWVRAEERNRDTAKQYDELGLANYEAMEAFVKWKFNS
;
A
#
# COMPACT_ATOMS: atom_id res chain seq x y z
N MET A 1 5.10 32.92 16.23
CA MET A 1 6.52 32.66 16.60
C MET A 1 6.81 31.20 16.34
N ALA A 2 8.03 30.81 15.97
CA ALA A 2 8.36 29.39 15.88
C ALA A 2 8.14 28.73 17.26
N ARG A 3 7.39 27.63 17.31
CA ARG A 3 7.13 26.89 18.55
C ARG A 3 8.45 26.41 19.14
N LEU A 4 8.64 26.61 20.45
CA LEU A 4 9.83 26.12 21.13
C LEU A 4 9.76 24.58 21.19
N ASN A 5 10.66 23.92 20.48
CA ASN A 5 10.74 22.46 20.49
C ASN A 5 11.57 22.04 21.71
N LEU A 6 10.94 21.39 22.68
CA LEU A 6 11.58 21.03 23.96
C LEU A 6 12.40 19.75 23.87
N LEU A 7 12.20 18.94 22.83
CA LEU A 7 12.87 17.67 22.64
C LEU A 7 13.77 17.75 21.40
N GLU A 8 15.06 17.47 21.58
CA GLU A 8 16.02 17.41 20.48
C GLU A 8 15.60 16.35 19.44
N GLU A 9 14.97 15.26 19.89
CA GLU A 9 14.48 14.17 19.03
C GLU A 9 13.50 14.66 17.95
N THR A 10 12.72 15.70 18.23
CA THR A 10 11.70 16.21 17.33
C THR A 10 12.14 17.49 16.62
N ARG A 11 13.42 17.89 16.69
CA ARG A 11 13.90 19.21 16.22
C ARG A 11 13.57 19.57 14.77
N PHE A 12 13.40 18.57 13.89
CA PHE A 12 13.00 18.77 12.49
C PHE A 12 11.49 18.85 12.31
N GLU A 13 10.70 18.41 13.28
CA GLU A 13 9.25 18.48 13.26
C GLU A 13 8.82 19.92 13.56
N LYS A 14 8.17 20.56 12.58
CA LYS A 14 7.62 21.91 12.70
C LYS A 14 6.20 21.92 13.30
N LEU A 15 5.67 20.73 13.58
CA LEU A 15 4.31 20.46 14.03
C LEU A 15 4.31 19.40 15.14
N PRO A 16 3.34 19.40 16.06
CA PRO A 16 3.17 18.32 17.03
C PRO A 16 2.78 17.03 16.33
N VAL A 17 3.55 15.97 16.58
CA VAL A 17 3.28 14.63 16.05
C VAL A 17 3.19 13.62 17.17
N THR A 18 2.02 13.00 17.30
CA THR A 18 1.77 11.87 18.18
C THR A 18 1.67 10.60 17.36
N VAL A 19 2.50 9.61 17.70
CA VAL A 19 2.58 8.32 16.99
C VAL A 19 2.02 7.22 17.89
N PHE A 20 1.16 6.39 17.31
CA PHE A 20 0.57 5.22 17.96
C PHE A 20 1.04 3.93 17.28
N ALA A 21 1.01 2.81 18.01
CA ALA A 21 1.45 1.52 17.49
C ALA A 21 0.63 1.06 16.28
N ASN A 22 -0.64 1.47 16.18
CA ASN A 22 -1.51 1.15 15.04
C ASN A 22 -2.71 2.12 14.95
N GLU A 23 -3.34 2.14 13.77
CA GLU A 23 -4.56 2.91 13.46
C GLU A 23 -5.65 2.72 14.52
N LYS A 24 -5.91 1.48 14.98
CA LYS A 24 -7.02 1.19 15.91
C LYS A 24 -6.82 1.90 17.25
N GLU A 25 -5.61 1.92 17.79
CA GLU A 25 -5.32 2.64 19.03
C GLU A 25 -5.42 4.15 18.84
N ALA A 26 -4.88 4.69 17.74
CA ALA A 26 -4.97 6.10 17.41
C ALA A 26 -6.43 6.56 17.30
N CYS A 27 -7.26 5.83 16.54
CA CYS A 27 -8.67 6.12 16.36
C CYS A 27 -9.43 6.17 17.70
N LYS A 28 -9.14 5.24 18.62
CA LYS A 28 -9.75 5.24 19.96
C LYS A 28 -9.40 6.48 20.77
N LYS A 29 -8.16 6.95 20.66
CA LYS A 29 -7.70 8.15 21.38
C LYS A 29 -8.33 9.41 20.82
N VAL A 30 -8.42 9.53 19.50
CA VAL A 30 -9.11 10.65 18.83
C VAL A 30 -10.61 10.64 19.16
N ALA A 31 -11.28 9.49 19.08
CA ALA A 31 -12.70 9.36 19.44
C ALA A 31 -12.94 9.73 20.91
N LYS A 32 -12.06 9.31 21.82
CA LYS A 32 -12.13 9.70 23.23
C LYS A 32 -11.99 11.21 23.43
N ARG A 33 -11.10 11.88 22.69
CA ARG A 33 -10.94 13.34 22.76
C ARG A 33 -12.19 14.09 22.30
N ILE A 34 -12.80 13.64 21.20
CA ILE A 34 -14.09 14.16 20.73
C ILE A 34 -15.19 13.92 21.77
N ALA A 35 -15.26 12.72 22.34
CA ALA A 35 -16.23 12.38 23.38
C ALA A 35 -16.06 13.26 24.63
N THR A 36 -14.83 13.47 25.11
CA THR A 36 -14.55 14.38 26.22
C THR A 36 -15.03 15.80 25.91
N LEU A 37 -14.73 16.32 24.73
CA LEU A 37 -15.19 17.65 24.32
C LEU A 37 -16.72 17.76 24.33
N ILE A 38 -17.42 16.74 23.81
CA ILE A 38 -18.88 16.67 23.82
C ILE A 38 -19.42 16.70 25.26
N LEU A 39 -18.84 15.90 26.16
CA LEU A 39 -19.25 15.83 27.56
C LEU A 39 -19.02 17.17 28.28
N GLU A 40 -17.83 17.76 28.15
CA GLU A 40 -17.49 19.04 28.79
C GLU A 40 -18.39 20.20 28.32
N LYS A 41 -18.77 20.20 27.04
CA LYS A 41 -19.70 21.18 26.46
C LYS A 41 -21.13 20.95 26.92
N ASN A 42 -21.56 19.69 26.98
CA ASN A 42 -22.88 19.32 27.50
C ASN A 42 -23.03 19.74 28.97
N ASP A 43 -22.01 19.56 29.80
CA ASP A 43 -22.00 19.99 31.21
C ASP A 43 -22.17 21.51 31.36
N LYS A 44 -21.73 22.28 30.35
CA LYS A 44 -21.90 23.74 30.26
C LYS A 44 -23.18 24.16 29.53
N MET A 45 -24.00 23.21 29.09
CA MET A 45 -25.17 23.43 28.24
C MET A 45 -24.83 24.18 26.93
N GLU A 46 -23.63 23.98 26.41
CA GLU A 46 -23.16 24.54 25.15
C GLU A 46 -23.26 23.50 24.03
N LYS A 47 -23.47 23.97 22.80
CA LYS A 47 -23.34 23.11 21.62
C LYS A 47 -21.86 22.80 21.36
N THR A 48 -21.60 21.56 20.91
CA THR A 48 -20.27 21.16 20.42
C THR A 48 -20.23 21.27 18.91
N ILE A 49 -19.32 22.05 18.36
CA ILE A 49 -19.25 22.31 16.92
C ILE A 49 -18.08 21.55 16.31
N LEU A 50 -18.37 20.52 15.51
CA LEU A 50 -17.37 19.60 14.96
C LEU A 50 -17.20 19.79 13.45
N GLY A 51 -15.97 19.91 13.00
CA GLY A 51 -15.56 19.77 11.61
C GLY A 51 -15.21 18.32 11.29
N LEU A 52 -15.88 17.70 10.32
CA LEU A 52 -15.74 16.28 9.99
C LEU A 52 -15.12 16.06 8.61
N ALA A 53 -14.33 15.00 8.48
CA ALA A 53 -13.69 14.56 7.25
C ALA A 53 -14.32 13.26 6.71
N THR A 54 -14.14 12.98 5.44
CA THR A 54 -14.52 11.70 4.81
C THR A 54 -13.27 10.89 4.43
N GLY A 55 -13.47 9.78 3.72
CA GLY A 55 -12.40 8.89 3.28
C GLY A 55 -12.02 7.83 4.31
N ALA A 56 -10.97 7.06 4.03
CA ALA A 56 -10.62 5.88 4.84
C ALA A 56 -10.16 6.23 6.27
N SER A 57 -9.37 7.29 6.44
CA SER A 57 -8.74 7.62 7.73
C SER A 57 -9.72 7.81 8.91
N PRO A 58 -10.84 8.55 8.79
CA PRO A 58 -11.75 8.77 9.92
C PRO A 58 -12.71 7.61 10.22
N ILE A 59 -12.81 6.56 9.38
CA ILE A 59 -13.78 5.46 9.58
C ILE A 59 -13.60 4.79 10.95
N GLY A 60 -12.35 4.53 11.36
CA GLY A 60 -12.07 3.93 12.66
C GLY A 60 -12.47 4.82 13.85
N VAL A 61 -12.39 6.14 13.70
CA VAL A 61 -12.86 7.10 14.72
C VAL A 61 -14.37 7.07 14.82
N TYR A 62 -15.09 7.07 13.68
CA TYR A 62 -16.55 7.00 13.67
C TYR A 62 -17.07 5.69 14.26
N ALA A 63 -16.45 4.56 13.93
CA ALA A 63 -16.81 3.28 14.51
C ALA A 63 -16.68 3.28 16.04
N GLU A 64 -15.63 3.90 16.59
CA GLU A 64 -15.46 4.01 18.04
C GLU A 64 -16.46 5.01 18.65
N LEU A 65 -16.77 6.14 18.01
CA LEU A 65 -17.80 7.07 18.49
C LEU A 65 -19.19 6.41 18.54
N ILE A 66 -19.52 5.59 17.54
CA ILE A 66 -20.75 4.79 17.54
C ILE A 66 -20.75 3.80 18.71
N ARG A 67 -19.61 3.14 18.98
CA ARG A 67 -19.48 2.25 20.13
C ARG A 67 -19.70 3.00 21.44
N LEU A 68 -19.06 4.16 21.63
CA LEU A 68 -19.23 5.02 22.81
C LEU A 68 -20.69 5.48 22.98
N HIS A 69 -21.40 5.78 21.89
CA HIS A 69 -22.83 6.09 21.93
C HIS A 69 -23.65 4.90 22.44
N LYS A 70 -23.50 3.74 21.78
CA LYS A 70 -24.34 2.55 22.02
C LYS A 70 -24.04 1.86 23.35
N GLU A 71 -22.79 1.86 23.79
CA GLU A 71 -22.34 1.09 24.95
C GLU A 71 -22.11 1.96 26.20
N GLU A 72 -21.72 3.23 26.03
CA GLU A 72 -21.32 4.12 27.13
C GLU A 72 -22.23 5.36 27.28
N GLY A 73 -23.24 5.51 26.42
CA GLY A 73 -24.28 6.54 26.53
C GLY A 73 -23.87 7.94 26.08
N LEU A 74 -22.81 8.08 25.28
CA LEU A 74 -22.40 9.38 24.70
C LEU A 74 -23.51 9.93 23.78
N SER A 75 -24.07 11.11 24.08
CA SER A 75 -25.18 11.71 23.30
C SER A 75 -24.69 12.82 22.35
N PHE A 76 -25.19 12.79 21.12
CA PHE A 76 -24.90 13.74 20.03
C PHE A 76 -26.01 14.77 19.79
N LYS A 77 -27.07 14.80 20.60
CA LYS A 77 -28.21 15.74 20.43
C LYS A 77 -27.81 17.21 20.39
N ASN A 78 -26.78 17.60 21.15
CA ASN A 78 -26.25 18.97 21.22
C ASN A 78 -25.02 19.20 20.32
N VAL A 79 -24.74 18.28 19.39
CA VAL A 79 -23.63 18.38 18.45
C VAL A 79 -24.12 19.02 17.15
N VAL A 80 -23.30 19.90 16.58
CA VAL A 80 -23.45 20.49 15.24
C VAL A 80 -22.24 20.12 14.41
N THR A 81 -22.44 19.63 13.19
CA THR A 81 -21.35 19.16 12.34
C THR A 81 -21.26 19.93 11.04
N PHE A 82 -20.03 20.16 10.58
CA PHE A 82 -19.70 20.72 9.28
C PHE A 82 -18.72 19.79 8.57
N ASN A 83 -19.10 19.20 7.44
CA ASN A 83 -18.19 18.42 6.63
C ASN A 83 -17.28 19.33 5.79
N LEU A 84 -16.08 18.83 5.47
CA LEU A 84 -15.11 19.54 4.65
C LEU A 84 -15.61 19.76 3.23
N ASP A 85 -16.21 18.74 2.60
CA ASP A 85 -16.42 18.75 1.15
C ASP A 85 -17.60 17.87 0.69
N GLU A 86 -17.97 18.05 -0.59
CA GLU A 86 -18.80 17.14 -1.39
C GLU A 86 -18.41 17.27 -2.87
N TYR A 87 -18.49 16.19 -3.64
CA TYR A 87 -18.27 16.20 -5.08
C TYR A 87 -19.29 17.10 -5.82
N TYR A 88 -18.91 17.61 -6.99
CA TYR A 88 -19.76 18.48 -7.80
C TYR A 88 -19.70 18.16 -9.31
N PRO A 89 -20.85 17.96 -9.98
CA PRO A 89 -22.15 17.70 -9.38
C PRO A 89 -22.16 16.33 -8.68
N MET A 90 -23.00 16.18 -7.65
CA MET A 90 -23.18 14.91 -6.94
C MET A 90 -24.63 14.75 -6.47
N ASN A 91 -25.21 13.57 -6.73
CA ASN A 91 -26.50 13.20 -6.17
C ASN A 91 -26.29 12.66 -4.75
N PRO A 92 -26.99 13.18 -3.72
CA PRO A 92 -26.82 12.74 -2.34
C PRO A 92 -27.21 11.28 -2.08
N LEU A 93 -27.92 10.64 -3.01
CA LEU A 93 -28.29 9.22 -2.97
C LEU A 93 -27.29 8.32 -3.72
N ALA A 94 -26.29 8.89 -4.40
CA ALA A 94 -25.25 8.09 -5.02
C ALA A 94 -24.38 7.42 -3.95
N GLU A 95 -23.96 6.18 -4.18
CA GLU A 95 -23.12 5.42 -3.24
C GLU A 95 -21.82 6.16 -2.91
N GLN A 96 -21.27 6.90 -3.88
CA GLN A 96 -20.04 7.67 -3.76
C GLN A 96 -20.20 9.05 -3.12
N SER A 97 -21.42 9.50 -2.84
CA SER A 97 -21.66 10.81 -2.22
C SER A 97 -21.15 10.83 -0.78
N TYR A 98 -20.59 11.96 -0.37
CA TYR A 98 -20.18 12.17 1.01
C TYR A 98 -21.36 12.32 1.97
N VAL A 99 -22.55 12.68 1.48
CA VAL A 99 -23.80 12.54 2.24
C VAL A 99 -24.08 11.07 2.59
N ASN A 100 -24.01 10.17 1.61
CA ASN A 100 -24.23 8.74 1.83
C ASN A 100 -23.14 8.14 2.74
N PHE A 101 -21.87 8.46 2.46
CA PHE A 101 -20.74 8.05 3.29
C PHE A 101 -20.94 8.40 4.78
N MET A 102 -21.34 9.64 5.08
CA MET A 102 -21.50 10.07 6.47
C MET A 102 -22.70 9.43 7.17
N LYS A 103 -23.78 9.13 6.44
CA LYS A 103 -24.90 8.35 6.97
C LYS A 103 -24.47 6.94 7.33
N ASP A 104 -23.85 6.25 6.38
CA ASP A 104 -23.42 4.86 6.53
C ASP A 104 -22.40 4.67 7.65
N HIS A 105 -21.47 5.62 7.81
CA HIS A 105 -20.37 5.50 8.77
C HIS A 105 -20.60 6.19 10.11
N LEU A 106 -21.56 7.11 10.25
CA LEU A 106 -21.78 7.84 11.49
C LEU A 106 -23.25 8.17 11.78
N PHE A 107 -23.89 9.01 10.95
CA PHE A 107 -25.11 9.72 11.33
C PHE A 107 -26.33 8.82 11.56
N ASP A 108 -26.46 7.71 10.84
CA ASP A 108 -27.58 6.79 11.03
C ASP A 108 -27.43 5.90 12.28
N HIS A 109 -26.30 6.00 12.99
CA HIS A 109 -25.93 5.14 14.12
C HIS A 109 -25.86 5.87 15.46
N ILE A 110 -26.13 7.18 15.48
CA ILE A 110 -26.09 8.07 16.65
C ILE A 110 -27.34 8.93 16.76
N ASP A 111 -27.57 9.59 17.90
CA ASP A 111 -28.75 10.39 18.19
C ASP A 111 -28.62 11.89 17.83
N ILE A 112 -27.85 12.20 16.78
CA ILE A 112 -27.70 13.58 16.29
C ILE A 112 -29.00 14.06 15.61
N ASN A 113 -29.36 15.33 15.81
CA ASN A 113 -30.42 15.95 15.02
C ASN A 113 -29.90 16.29 13.61
N PHE A 114 -30.54 15.77 12.56
CA PHE A 114 -30.15 16.05 11.17
C PHE A 114 -30.18 17.54 10.80
N ASP A 115 -30.97 18.38 11.46
CA ASP A 115 -30.94 19.84 11.27
C ASP A 115 -29.59 20.46 11.70
N ASN A 116 -28.84 19.77 12.55
CA ASN A 116 -27.50 20.17 12.98
C ASN A 116 -26.38 19.57 12.09
N VAL A 117 -26.73 18.81 11.05
CA VAL A 117 -25.77 18.23 10.11
C VAL A 117 -25.63 19.14 8.89
N HIS A 118 -24.40 19.54 8.58
CA HIS A 118 -24.12 20.42 7.44
C HIS A 118 -23.04 19.81 6.55
N ILE A 119 -23.40 19.54 5.29
CA ILE A 119 -22.53 19.00 4.24
C ILE A 119 -22.68 19.91 3.02
N PRO A 120 -21.62 20.20 2.25
CA PRO A 120 -21.74 20.94 1.00
C PRO A 120 -22.74 20.28 0.02
N ASP A 121 -23.53 21.09 -0.70
CA ASP A 121 -24.60 20.59 -1.57
C ASP A 121 -24.12 20.45 -3.03
N GLY A 122 -23.91 19.20 -3.45
CA GLY A 122 -23.48 18.84 -4.81
C GLY A 122 -24.58 18.95 -5.89
N THR A 123 -25.82 19.28 -5.53
CA THR A 123 -26.96 19.35 -6.46
C THR A 123 -27.24 20.76 -6.99
N LEU A 124 -26.58 21.77 -6.41
CA LEU A 124 -26.77 23.17 -6.75
C LEU A 124 -26.48 23.46 -8.22
N SER A 125 -27.18 24.44 -8.79
CA SER A 125 -26.75 25.03 -10.06
C SER A 125 -25.44 25.80 -9.86
N LYS A 126 -24.67 25.95 -10.93
CA LYS A 126 -23.32 26.55 -10.86
C LYS A 126 -23.36 27.99 -10.35
N GLU A 127 -24.44 28.70 -10.65
CA GLU A 127 -24.69 30.09 -10.27
C GLU A 127 -24.95 30.23 -8.76
N GLU A 128 -25.51 29.19 -8.13
CA GLU A 128 -25.84 29.19 -6.69
C GLU A 128 -24.63 28.84 -5.81
N VAL A 129 -23.64 28.11 -6.34
CA VAL A 129 -22.50 27.58 -5.57
C VAL A 129 -21.74 28.66 -4.81
N GLN A 130 -21.48 29.82 -5.44
CA GLN A 130 -20.73 30.89 -4.78
C GLN A 130 -21.49 31.43 -3.55
N GLN A 131 -22.79 31.66 -3.68
CA GLN A 131 -23.61 32.16 -2.58
C GLN A 131 -23.77 31.11 -1.48
N PHE A 132 -23.88 29.82 -1.86
CA PHE A 132 -23.87 28.71 -0.91
C PHE A 132 -22.58 28.70 -0.09
N CYS A 133 -21.42 28.79 -0.73
CA CYS A 133 -20.13 28.80 -0.05
C CYS A 133 -20.02 29.95 0.99
N VAL A 134 -20.46 31.15 0.62
CA VAL A 134 -20.51 32.30 1.54
C VAL A 134 -21.45 32.05 2.71
N ASN A 135 -22.61 31.43 2.47
CA ASN A 135 -23.57 31.10 3.52
C ASN A 135 -23.04 30.01 4.45
N TYR A 136 -22.28 29.04 3.93
CA TYR A 136 -21.63 28.00 4.70
C TYR A 136 -20.63 28.60 5.71
N GLU A 137 -19.77 29.51 5.25
CA GLU A 137 -18.83 30.27 6.12
C GLU A 137 -19.54 31.10 7.19
N LYS A 138 -20.60 31.81 6.81
CA LYS A 138 -21.40 32.60 7.74
C LYS A 138 -22.05 31.71 8.80
N LYS A 139 -22.52 30.52 8.42
CA LYS A 139 -23.13 29.55 9.34
C LYS A 139 -22.11 29.05 10.36
N ILE A 140 -20.90 28.68 9.92
CA ILE A 140 -19.81 28.30 10.84
C ILE A 140 -19.51 29.43 11.84
N THR A 141 -19.41 30.67 11.33
CA THR A 141 -19.15 31.84 12.17
C THR A 141 -20.29 32.11 13.16
N ALA A 142 -21.56 31.93 12.74
CA ALA A 142 -22.73 32.13 13.60
C ALA A 142 -22.78 31.13 14.78
N TYR A 143 -22.18 29.95 14.62
CA TYR A 143 -21.99 28.98 15.71
C TYR A 143 -20.77 29.26 16.60
N GLY A 144 -20.01 30.34 16.34
CA GLY A 144 -18.82 30.68 17.10
C GLY A 144 -17.54 29.98 16.62
N GLY A 145 -17.55 29.43 15.40
CA GLY A 145 -16.45 28.65 14.84
C GLY A 145 -16.49 27.18 15.22
N LEU A 146 -15.53 26.40 14.69
CA LEU A 146 -15.41 24.97 14.98
C LEU A 146 -14.65 24.78 16.29
N ASP A 147 -15.18 23.97 17.21
CA ASP A 147 -14.46 23.60 18.43
C ASP A 147 -13.33 22.60 18.11
N LEU A 148 -13.57 21.67 17.18
CA LEU A 148 -12.58 20.68 16.73
C LEU A 148 -12.80 20.33 15.27
N GLN A 149 -11.73 20.30 14.47
CA GLN A 149 -11.74 19.85 13.08
C GLN A 149 -10.85 18.61 12.92
N ILE A 150 -11.42 17.49 12.49
CA ILE A 150 -10.63 16.33 12.05
C ILE A 150 -10.33 16.42 10.56
N LEU A 151 -9.12 16.04 10.17
CA LEU A 151 -8.63 16.07 8.79
C LEU A 151 -7.99 14.72 8.43
N GLY A 152 -8.12 14.32 7.17
CA GLY A 152 -7.20 13.39 6.52
C GLY A 152 -6.18 14.14 5.66
N ILE A 153 -5.17 13.43 5.18
CA ILE A 153 -4.20 13.96 4.21
C ILE A 153 -4.18 13.13 2.93
N GLY A 154 -4.32 13.79 1.78
CA GLY A 154 -4.13 13.19 0.46
C GLY A 154 -2.67 12.87 0.16
N ARG A 155 -2.40 12.09 -0.89
CA ARG A 155 -1.01 11.83 -1.32
C ARG A 155 -0.31 13.05 -1.91
N THR A 156 -1.09 14.00 -2.43
CA THR A 156 -0.64 15.33 -2.84
C THR A 156 -0.44 16.28 -1.65
N GLY A 157 -0.80 15.87 -0.43
CA GLY A 157 -0.79 16.74 0.74
C GLY A 157 -2.00 17.65 0.84
N HIS A 158 -3.04 17.42 0.05
CA HIS A 158 -4.32 18.12 0.20
C HIS A 158 -4.98 17.80 1.56
N ILE A 159 -5.73 18.77 2.07
CA ILE A 159 -6.65 18.64 3.20
C ILE A 159 -8.06 19.03 2.73
N GLY A 160 -9.04 18.13 2.87
CA GLY A 160 -10.25 18.19 2.05
C GLY A 160 -9.89 18.19 0.55
N PHE A 161 -10.58 18.95 -0.30
CA PHE A 161 -10.15 19.18 -1.69
C PHE A 161 -9.32 20.47 -1.88
N ASN A 162 -8.56 20.89 -0.87
CA ASN A 162 -7.55 21.94 -1.05
C ASN A 162 -6.32 21.34 -1.75
N GLU A 163 -6.39 21.26 -3.07
CA GLU A 163 -5.35 20.71 -3.97
C GLU A 163 -4.09 21.56 -4.04
N PRO A 164 -2.95 21.02 -4.54
CA PRO A 164 -1.76 21.80 -4.86
C PRO A 164 -2.08 23.09 -5.63
N GLY A 165 -1.48 24.21 -5.18
CA GLY A 165 -1.79 25.56 -5.66
C GLY A 165 -2.89 26.28 -4.87
N SER A 166 -3.53 25.64 -3.90
CA SER A 166 -4.51 26.29 -3.02
C SER A 166 -3.89 27.38 -2.15
N ALA A 167 -4.61 28.50 -2.00
CA ALA A 167 -4.17 29.62 -1.16
C ALA A 167 -4.41 29.33 0.34
N PRO A 168 -3.49 29.75 1.24
CA PRO A 168 -3.62 29.49 2.69
C PRO A 168 -4.76 30.28 3.34
N ASN A 169 -5.18 31.41 2.76
CA ASN A 169 -6.29 32.23 3.23
C ASN A 169 -7.61 31.93 2.51
N SER A 170 -7.70 30.81 1.80
CA SER A 170 -8.90 30.44 1.06
C SER A 170 -10.09 30.14 1.98
N GLY A 171 -11.28 30.57 1.57
CA GLY A 171 -12.56 30.15 2.15
C GLY A 171 -13.18 28.99 1.38
N THR A 172 -14.39 28.60 1.79
CA THR A 172 -15.21 27.59 1.11
C THR A 172 -15.42 27.98 -0.36
N ARG A 173 -15.18 27.06 -1.29
CA ARG A 173 -15.25 27.32 -2.74
C ARG A 173 -15.45 26.06 -3.57
N LEU A 174 -15.82 26.27 -4.83
CA LEU A 174 -15.74 25.25 -5.87
C LEU A 174 -14.29 25.11 -6.34
N VAL A 175 -13.79 23.87 -6.37
CA VAL A 175 -12.44 23.54 -6.84
C VAL A 175 -12.49 22.52 -7.97
N THR A 176 -11.45 22.52 -8.81
CA THR A 176 -11.20 21.45 -9.78
C THR A 176 -10.29 20.44 -9.10
N LEU A 177 -10.63 19.16 -9.21
CA LEU A 177 -9.86 18.08 -8.59
C LEU A 177 -8.54 17.84 -9.32
N ASP A 178 -7.49 17.55 -8.55
CA ASP A 178 -6.20 17.16 -9.12
C ASP A 178 -6.29 15.79 -9.79
N ASP A 179 -5.43 15.56 -10.79
CA ASP A 179 -5.39 14.30 -11.52
C ASP A 179 -5.07 13.10 -10.61
N LEU A 180 -4.21 13.29 -9.60
CA LEU A 180 -3.87 12.27 -8.62
C LEU A 180 -5.04 12.00 -7.66
N THR A 181 -5.76 13.04 -7.22
CA THR A 181 -6.98 12.87 -6.42
C THR A 181 -8.04 12.07 -7.18
N LYS A 182 -8.21 12.33 -8.47
CA LYS A 182 -9.09 11.53 -9.32
C LYS A 182 -8.62 10.09 -9.49
N LYS A 183 -7.30 9.84 -9.55
CA LYS A 183 -6.75 8.48 -9.60
C LYS A 183 -6.99 7.73 -8.29
N ASP A 184 -6.76 8.37 -7.15
CA ASP A 184 -7.00 7.79 -5.83
C ASP A 184 -8.49 7.43 -5.63
N ALA A 185 -9.40 8.30 -6.10
CA ALA A 185 -10.85 8.06 -6.05
C ALA A 185 -11.37 7.09 -7.13
N ALA A 186 -10.60 6.82 -8.19
CA ALA A 186 -11.07 6.07 -9.37
C ALA A 186 -11.67 4.70 -9.03
N LYS A 187 -11.14 4.03 -8.01
CA LYS A 187 -11.64 2.73 -7.54
C LYS A 187 -13.10 2.81 -7.09
N ASP A 188 -13.48 3.87 -6.41
CA ASP A 188 -14.83 4.03 -5.85
C ASP A 188 -15.86 4.43 -6.92
N PHE A 189 -15.38 5.02 -8.02
CA PHE A 189 -16.18 5.43 -9.19
C PHE A 189 -16.12 4.46 -10.38
N GLY A 190 -15.39 3.36 -10.28
CA GLY A 190 -15.28 2.35 -11.35
C GLY A 190 -14.51 2.84 -12.56
N GLY A 191 -13.53 3.70 -12.32
CA GLY A 191 -12.67 4.29 -13.33
C GLY A 191 -12.51 5.79 -13.13
N LYS A 192 -11.32 6.29 -13.44
CA LYS A 192 -10.97 7.71 -13.32
C LYS A 192 -11.86 8.62 -14.17
N ALA A 193 -12.39 8.11 -15.28
CA ALA A 193 -13.28 8.85 -16.18
C ALA A 193 -14.63 9.18 -15.52
N ASN A 194 -15.06 8.37 -14.56
CA ASN A 194 -16.34 8.52 -13.87
C ASN A 194 -16.25 9.42 -12.62
N VAL A 195 -15.04 9.78 -12.20
CA VAL A 195 -14.84 10.67 -11.05
C VAL A 195 -15.21 12.11 -11.45
N PRO A 196 -16.07 12.79 -10.67
CA PRO A 196 -16.41 14.20 -10.88
C PRO A 196 -15.17 15.08 -11.05
N LEU A 197 -15.27 16.10 -11.89
CA LEU A 197 -14.14 17.00 -12.17
C LEU A 197 -13.93 18.06 -11.08
N LYS A 198 -14.96 18.27 -10.25
CA LYS A 198 -15.01 19.36 -9.28
C LYS A 198 -15.57 18.88 -7.96
N ALA A 199 -15.33 19.68 -6.93
CA ALA A 199 -15.93 19.52 -5.61
C ALA A 199 -16.15 20.90 -4.97
N ILE A 200 -17.09 20.97 -4.04
CA ILE A 200 -17.20 22.10 -3.12
C ILE A 200 -16.43 21.71 -1.86
N THR A 201 -15.52 22.57 -1.41
CA THR A 201 -14.67 22.29 -0.24
C THR A 201 -14.52 23.51 0.64
N MET A 202 -14.47 23.27 1.94
CA MET A 202 -14.00 24.22 2.95
C MET A 202 -12.56 24.61 2.65
N GLY A 203 -12.25 25.90 2.76
CA GLY A 203 -10.91 26.42 2.47
C GLY A 203 -9.94 26.27 3.64
N VAL A 204 -8.64 26.39 3.34
CA VAL A 204 -7.56 26.29 4.35
C VAL A 204 -7.72 27.36 5.44
N GLY A 205 -8.12 28.57 5.06
CA GLY A 205 -8.32 29.67 6.00
C GLY A 205 -9.50 29.47 6.93
N THR A 206 -10.48 28.65 6.53
CA THR A 206 -11.63 28.27 7.36
C THR A 206 -11.23 27.19 8.35
N ILE A 207 -10.49 26.18 7.88
CA ILE A 207 -9.93 25.11 8.71
C ILE A 207 -9.06 25.69 9.84
N PHE A 208 -8.22 26.69 9.55
CA PHE A 208 -7.37 27.35 10.55
C PHE A 208 -8.10 28.07 11.68
N LYS A 209 -9.37 28.44 11.48
CA LYS A 209 -10.15 29.11 12.52
C LYS A 209 -10.70 28.13 13.55
N ALA A 210 -10.55 26.81 13.34
CA ALA A 210 -10.93 25.83 14.33
C ALA A 210 -10.09 26.00 15.60
N LYS A 211 -10.73 25.85 16.76
CA LYS A 211 -10.04 25.95 18.06
C LYS A 211 -9.06 24.80 18.27
N GLU A 212 -9.30 23.67 17.62
CA GLU A 212 -8.43 22.51 17.59
C GLU A 212 -8.50 21.81 16.23
N ILE A 213 -7.36 21.35 15.71
CA ILE A 213 -7.24 20.61 14.47
C ILE A 213 -6.49 19.30 14.72
N ILE A 214 -7.07 18.18 14.31
CA ILE A 214 -6.44 16.86 14.35
C ILE A 214 -6.31 16.35 12.93
N LEU A 215 -5.08 16.18 12.42
CA LEU A 215 -4.84 15.54 11.13
C LEU A 215 -4.41 14.10 11.35
N MET A 216 -5.08 13.16 10.69
CA MET A 216 -4.85 11.72 10.82
C MET A 216 -4.29 11.12 9.54
N ALA A 217 -3.28 10.26 9.67
CA ALA A 217 -2.72 9.50 8.54
C ALA A 217 -2.21 8.14 8.96
N TRP A 218 -2.59 7.11 8.18
CA TRP A 218 -2.28 5.71 8.46
C TRP A 218 -1.53 5.07 7.30
N GLY A 219 -0.61 4.17 7.63
CA GLY A 219 0.11 3.34 6.68
C GLY A 219 1.25 4.05 5.93
N SER A 220 2.18 3.24 5.43
CA SER A 220 3.44 3.67 4.81
C SER A 220 3.24 4.52 3.56
N LYS A 221 2.11 4.35 2.84
CA LYS A 221 1.74 5.17 1.68
C LYS A 221 1.64 6.66 1.98
N LYS A 222 1.41 7.03 3.25
CA LYS A 222 1.34 8.42 3.70
C LYS A 222 2.68 8.95 4.22
N ALA A 223 3.67 8.09 4.47
CA ALA A 223 4.91 8.48 5.14
C ALA A 223 5.68 9.60 4.41
N ALA A 224 5.77 9.51 3.08
CA ALA A 224 6.51 10.51 2.31
C ALA A 224 5.84 11.89 2.34
N ILE A 225 4.50 11.95 2.27
CA ILE A 225 3.77 13.21 2.31
C ILE A 225 3.70 13.77 3.73
N ILE A 226 3.65 12.90 4.75
CA ILE A 226 3.74 13.27 6.15
C ILE A 226 5.10 13.92 6.46
N LYS A 227 6.21 13.33 6.00
CA LYS A 227 7.54 13.94 6.15
C LYS A 227 7.58 15.34 5.55
N LYS A 228 7.04 15.52 4.34
CA LYS A 228 6.95 16.85 3.70
C LYS A 228 6.09 17.82 4.50
N ALA A 229 4.93 17.38 4.99
CA ALA A 229 4.00 18.24 5.74
C ALA A 229 4.56 18.66 7.11
N VAL A 230 5.26 17.76 7.80
CA VAL A 230 5.76 17.94 9.18
C VAL A 230 7.14 18.58 9.22
N GLU A 231 8.08 18.15 8.38
CA GLU A 231 9.49 18.57 8.42
C GLU A 231 9.87 19.55 7.29
N GLY A 232 9.10 19.54 6.20
CA GLY A 232 9.38 20.35 5.00
C GLY A 232 9.07 21.83 5.16
N GLU A 233 9.42 22.61 4.14
CA GLU A 233 9.06 24.02 4.05
C GLU A 233 7.59 24.23 3.68
N ILE A 234 7.01 25.34 4.15
CA ILE A 234 5.66 25.74 3.78
C ILE A 234 5.60 25.96 2.27
N SER A 235 4.69 25.26 1.59
CA SER A 235 4.55 25.32 0.14
C SER A 235 3.10 25.12 -0.29
N GLY A 236 2.67 25.88 -1.29
CA GLY A 236 1.36 25.68 -1.92
C GLY A 236 1.24 24.37 -2.70
N GLU A 237 2.37 23.73 -3.04
CA GLU A 237 2.39 22.39 -3.64
C GLU A 237 1.96 21.30 -2.65
N VAL A 238 2.08 21.56 -1.34
CA VAL A 238 1.69 20.63 -0.26
C VAL A 238 0.83 21.40 0.75
N PRO A 239 -0.48 21.56 0.51
CA PRO A 239 -1.34 22.43 1.32
C PRO A 239 -1.38 22.08 2.82
N ALA A 240 -1.16 20.82 3.19
CA ALA A 240 -1.01 20.40 4.59
C ALA A 240 0.15 21.11 5.31
N THR A 241 1.18 21.57 4.60
CA THR A 241 2.29 22.35 5.21
C THR A 241 1.82 23.68 5.78
N TYR A 242 0.70 24.24 5.28
CA TYR A 242 0.17 25.46 5.85
C TYR A 242 -0.23 25.27 7.31
N LEU A 243 -0.59 24.06 7.75
CA LEU A 243 -0.92 23.77 9.15
C LEU A 243 0.23 24.11 10.10
N GLN A 244 1.49 24.19 9.64
CA GLN A 244 2.64 24.68 10.42
C GLN A 244 2.43 26.12 10.96
N LEU A 245 1.49 26.89 10.39
CA LEU A 245 1.12 28.22 10.84
C LEU A 245 0.10 28.22 11.98
N SER A 246 -0.53 27.08 12.29
CA SER A 246 -1.51 26.94 13.36
C SER A 246 -0.83 26.54 14.68
N GLU A 247 -1.24 27.17 15.78
CA GLU A 247 -0.78 26.80 17.12
C GLU A 247 -1.61 25.64 17.71
N ASN A 248 -2.79 25.37 17.14
CA ASN A 248 -3.78 24.42 17.68
C ASN A 248 -3.95 23.18 16.80
N VAL A 249 -2.84 22.64 16.29
CA VAL A 249 -2.87 21.46 15.42
C VAL A 249 -2.02 20.32 16.00
N GLU A 250 -2.48 19.11 15.78
CA GLU A 250 -1.76 17.87 16.08
C GLU A 250 -1.90 16.89 14.92
N PHE A 251 -0.77 16.24 14.57
CA PHE A 251 -0.73 15.16 13.62
C PHE A 251 -0.73 13.84 14.40
N VAL A 252 -1.74 13.01 14.14
CA VAL A 252 -1.91 11.71 14.76
C VAL A 252 -1.61 10.64 13.71
N LEU A 253 -0.56 9.86 13.96
CA LEU A 253 -0.02 8.89 13.00
C LEU A 253 0.04 7.50 13.61
N ASP A 254 0.03 6.47 12.76
CA ASP A 254 0.57 5.16 13.12
C ASP A 254 2.09 5.11 12.83
N GLU A 255 2.77 4.07 13.32
CA GLU A 255 4.21 3.88 13.10
C GLU A 255 4.56 3.85 11.61
N ASP A 256 3.73 3.22 10.78
CA ASP A 256 3.96 3.11 9.34
C ASP A 256 3.93 4.47 8.63
N ALA A 257 2.97 5.35 8.95
CA ALA A 257 2.89 6.71 8.40
C ALA A 257 3.96 7.64 8.99
N ALA A 258 4.50 7.33 10.16
CA ALA A 258 5.60 8.08 10.77
C ALA A 258 6.98 7.61 10.31
N SER A 259 7.08 6.46 9.62
CA SER A 259 8.33 5.73 9.37
C SER A 259 9.43 6.53 8.65
N LEU A 260 9.05 7.54 7.85
CA LEU A 260 10.00 8.40 7.14
C LEU A 260 10.34 9.71 7.87
N LEU A 261 9.72 10.02 9.01
CA LEU A 261 10.15 11.15 9.83
C LEU A 261 11.58 10.91 10.35
N THR A 262 12.37 11.96 10.46
CA THR A 262 13.79 11.90 10.77
C THR A 262 14.08 11.13 12.06
N ARG A 263 13.22 11.27 13.09
CA ARG A 263 13.39 10.54 14.36
C ARG A 263 13.19 9.03 14.29
N PHE A 264 12.58 8.51 13.22
CA PHE A 264 12.36 7.07 13.00
C PHE A 264 13.24 6.54 11.85
N ASP A 265 13.39 7.31 10.79
CA ASP A 265 14.15 6.91 9.61
C ASP A 265 15.66 7.02 9.83
N THR A 266 16.11 8.18 10.32
CA THR A 266 17.52 8.52 10.52
C THR A 266 17.75 9.02 11.96
N PRO A 267 17.43 8.20 12.98
CA PRO A 267 17.40 8.64 14.39
C PRO A 267 18.73 9.20 14.89
N TRP A 268 19.86 8.76 14.32
CA TRP A 268 21.20 9.26 14.64
C TRP A 268 21.39 10.75 14.36
N LEU A 269 20.52 11.37 13.55
CA LEU A 269 20.55 12.81 13.31
C LEU A 269 19.94 13.63 14.44
N VAL A 270 19.20 13.02 15.37
CA VAL A 270 18.43 13.75 16.40
C VAL A 270 18.61 13.18 17.81
N LYS A 271 19.16 11.98 17.96
CA LYS A 271 19.40 11.35 19.25
C LYS A 271 20.48 10.29 19.21
N ASP A 272 21.00 10.00 20.40
CA ASP A 272 21.85 8.85 20.62
C ASP A 272 21.07 7.56 20.37
N CYS A 273 21.72 6.64 19.68
CA CYS A 273 21.13 5.40 19.19
C CYS A 273 21.71 4.18 19.91
N VAL A 274 20.90 3.15 20.08
CA VAL A 274 21.39 1.81 20.44
C VAL A 274 21.79 1.09 19.15
N TRP A 275 23.09 1.04 18.90
CA TRP A 275 23.65 0.52 17.64
C TRP A 275 23.65 -1.01 17.57
N ASN A 276 22.64 -1.56 16.91
CA ASN A 276 22.59 -2.95 16.45
C ASN A 276 22.99 -3.07 14.97
N ASP A 277 23.31 -4.28 14.50
CA ASP A 277 23.82 -4.51 13.14
C ASP A 277 22.89 -3.98 12.03
N LYS A 278 21.57 -4.05 12.22
CA LYS A 278 20.60 -3.52 11.26
C LYS A 278 20.68 -2.01 11.16
N LEU A 279 20.72 -1.32 12.30
CA LEU A 279 20.80 0.14 12.35
C LEU A 279 22.14 0.65 11.80
N ILE A 280 23.24 -0.04 12.12
CA ILE A 280 24.57 0.28 11.57
C ILE A 280 24.56 0.11 10.05
N LYS A 281 24.06 -1.03 9.53
CA LYS A 281 23.96 -1.27 8.08
C LYS A 281 23.13 -0.17 7.41
N LYS A 282 21.97 0.19 7.97
CA LYS A 282 21.12 1.28 7.46
C LYS A 282 21.87 2.62 7.44
N ALA A 283 22.48 3.00 8.56
CA ALA A 283 23.18 4.26 8.70
C ALA A 283 24.35 4.40 7.71
N VAL A 284 25.19 3.38 7.58
CA VAL A 284 26.36 3.42 6.69
C VAL A 284 25.96 3.44 5.22
N ILE A 285 24.92 2.71 4.83
CA ILE A 285 24.37 2.76 3.45
C ILE A 285 23.79 4.14 3.17
N TRP A 286 23.05 4.72 4.12
CA TRP A 286 22.55 6.09 4.02
C TRP A 286 23.69 7.10 3.89
N LEU A 287 24.77 6.93 4.67
CA LEU A 287 25.94 7.81 4.64
C LEU A 287 26.66 7.74 3.28
N ALA A 288 26.82 6.54 2.74
CA ALA A 288 27.36 6.31 1.39
C ALA A 288 26.54 7.04 0.32
N ALA A 289 25.20 6.89 0.35
CA ALA A 289 24.31 7.56 -0.58
C ALA A 289 24.34 9.10 -0.41
N ASN A 290 24.32 9.59 0.82
CA ASN A 290 24.32 11.04 1.13
C ASN A 290 25.64 11.72 0.70
N THR A 291 26.77 11.06 0.94
CA THR A 291 28.10 11.58 0.56
C THR A 291 28.50 11.26 -0.88
N LYS A 292 27.71 10.42 -1.57
CA LYS A 292 28.00 9.88 -2.92
C LYS A 292 29.36 9.19 -2.97
N LYS A 293 29.68 8.44 -1.92
CA LYS A 293 30.93 7.67 -1.79
C LYS A 293 30.59 6.19 -1.57
N PRO A 294 31.30 5.27 -2.23
CA PRO A 294 31.27 3.84 -1.89
C PRO A 294 31.58 3.61 -0.40
N VAL A 295 31.06 2.53 0.18
CA VAL A 295 31.18 2.25 1.62
C VAL A 295 32.63 2.25 2.09
N LEU A 296 33.54 1.64 1.33
CA LEU A 296 34.97 1.56 1.69
C LEU A 296 35.73 2.91 1.57
N LYS A 297 35.11 3.96 1.00
CA LYS A 297 35.70 5.30 0.87
C LYS A 297 35.21 6.29 1.93
N LEU A 298 34.33 5.87 2.82
CA LEU A 298 33.84 6.72 3.91
C LEU A 298 34.94 6.95 4.95
N THR A 299 35.09 8.19 5.39
CA THR A 299 36.10 8.60 6.39
C THR A 299 35.47 8.91 7.74
N GLU A 300 36.28 9.01 8.79
CA GLU A 300 35.82 9.48 10.11
C GLU A 300 35.10 10.83 10.05
N GLU A 301 35.57 11.73 9.19
CA GLU A 301 34.94 13.04 8.97
C GLU A 301 33.52 12.89 8.40
N ASP A 302 33.30 11.95 7.48
CA ASP A 302 31.97 11.67 6.93
C ASP A 302 31.00 11.24 8.05
N TYR A 303 31.42 10.33 8.94
CA TYR A 303 30.58 9.91 10.08
C TYR A 303 30.30 11.06 11.04
N ASN A 304 31.33 11.83 11.42
CA ASN A 304 31.21 12.91 12.39
C ASN A 304 30.33 14.07 11.89
N THR A 305 30.45 14.45 10.62
CA THR A 305 29.67 15.55 10.03
C THR A 305 28.21 15.20 9.73
N ASN A 306 27.85 13.92 9.84
CA ASN A 306 26.52 13.40 9.54
C ASN A 306 25.82 12.75 10.75
N GLY A 307 26.16 13.18 11.97
CA GLY A 307 25.48 12.74 13.19
C GLY A 307 25.82 11.33 13.67
N MET A 308 26.88 10.71 13.12
CA MET A 308 27.28 9.34 13.48
C MET A 308 28.55 9.29 14.34
N ALA A 309 28.91 10.38 15.01
CA ALA A 309 30.07 10.42 15.90
C ALA A 309 29.98 9.37 17.02
N GLN A 310 28.79 9.15 17.58
CA GLN A 310 28.55 8.13 18.60
C GLN A 310 28.85 6.71 18.06
N LEU A 311 28.46 6.41 16.83
CA LEU A 311 28.70 5.11 16.20
C LEU A 311 30.21 4.82 16.08
N ALA A 312 30.98 5.79 15.57
CA ALA A 312 32.43 5.68 15.45
C ALA A 312 33.12 5.54 16.82
N LEU A 313 32.59 6.19 17.86
CA LEU A 313 33.10 6.06 19.23
C LEU A 313 32.84 4.66 19.82
N GLU A 314 31.64 4.10 19.62
CA GLU A 314 31.23 2.83 20.25
C GLU A 314 31.72 1.58 19.51
N LYS A 315 31.72 1.61 18.17
CA LYS A 315 32.07 0.44 17.33
C LYS A 315 33.51 0.49 16.82
N GLY A 316 34.21 1.58 17.10
CA GLY A 316 35.60 1.78 16.72
C GLY A 316 35.73 2.47 15.35
N PRO A 317 36.95 2.48 14.79
CA PRO A 317 37.26 3.30 13.61
C PRO A 317 36.32 3.01 12.43
N ALA A 318 35.95 4.06 11.69
CA ALA A 318 35.15 4.01 10.47
C ALA A 318 35.65 2.93 9.50
N TYR A 319 36.98 2.74 9.41
CA TYR A 319 37.59 1.69 8.59
C TYR A 319 37.04 0.27 8.91
N HIS A 320 36.93 -0.10 10.18
CA HIS A 320 36.42 -1.42 10.58
C HIS A 320 34.92 -1.55 10.30
N ILE A 321 34.16 -0.49 10.58
CA ILE A 321 32.72 -0.43 10.32
C ILE A 321 32.45 -0.60 8.82
N ASN A 322 33.19 0.14 7.98
CA ASN A 322 33.06 0.08 6.52
C ASN A 322 33.33 -1.34 5.99
N ILE A 323 34.38 -2.02 6.47
CA ILE A 323 34.69 -3.41 6.07
C ILE A 323 33.56 -4.36 6.48
N GLN A 324 33.06 -4.23 7.72
CA GLN A 324 31.96 -5.06 8.20
C GLN A 324 30.73 -4.90 7.31
N ILE A 325 30.31 -3.66 7.03
CA ILE A 325 29.12 -3.39 6.21
C ILE A 325 29.33 -3.81 4.76
N PHE A 326 30.51 -3.57 4.19
CA PHE A 326 30.86 -4.04 2.84
C PHE A 326 30.75 -5.56 2.73
N ASN A 327 31.31 -6.30 3.69
CA ASN A 327 31.21 -7.76 3.72
C ASN A 327 29.77 -8.23 3.88
N LEU A 328 28.98 -7.61 4.77
CA LEU A 328 27.57 -7.93 4.93
C LEU A 328 26.79 -7.75 3.61
N LEU A 329 27.05 -6.67 2.87
CA LEU A 329 26.46 -6.46 1.55
C LEU A 329 26.93 -7.50 0.55
N GLN A 330 28.23 -7.79 0.49
CA GLN A 330 28.79 -8.81 -0.40
C GLN A 330 28.19 -10.19 -0.13
N HIS A 331 27.97 -10.55 1.13
CA HIS A 331 27.41 -11.83 1.56
C HIS A 331 25.93 -12.01 1.17
N THR A 332 25.21 -10.92 0.87
CA THR A 332 23.85 -11.02 0.30
C THR A 332 23.87 -11.54 -1.15
N ILE A 333 24.95 -11.33 -1.89
CA ILE A 333 25.00 -11.63 -3.33
C ILE A 333 25.22 -13.13 -3.54
N THR A 334 24.30 -13.79 -4.24
CA THR A 334 24.42 -15.21 -4.56
C THR A 334 23.90 -15.56 -5.95
N GLY A 335 24.71 -16.32 -6.70
CA GLY A 335 24.26 -16.98 -7.93
C GLY A 335 23.54 -18.31 -7.68
N TRP A 336 23.38 -18.73 -6.42
CA TRP A 336 22.78 -20.02 -6.04
C TRP A 336 21.62 -19.77 -5.07
N PRO A 337 20.44 -19.36 -5.57
CA PRO A 337 19.30 -19.02 -4.72
C PRO A 337 18.73 -20.23 -3.95
N GLY A 338 18.99 -21.46 -4.39
CA GLY A 338 18.70 -22.69 -3.62
C GLY A 338 19.86 -23.20 -2.77
N GLY A 339 20.92 -22.41 -2.59
CA GLY A 339 22.14 -22.82 -1.90
C GLY A 339 23.13 -23.51 -2.82
N LYS A 340 24.42 -23.22 -2.65
CA LYS A 340 25.49 -23.80 -3.46
C LYS A 340 25.91 -25.15 -2.87
N PRO A 341 25.81 -26.27 -3.61
CA PRO A 341 26.21 -27.57 -3.09
C PRO A 341 27.74 -27.65 -2.90
N ASN A 342 28.18 -28.44 -1.92
CA ASN A 342 29.61 -28.68 -1.60
C ASN A 342 30.42 -27.38 -1.37
N ALA A 343 29.80 -26.34 -0.85
CA ALA A 343 30.45 -25.08 -0.53
C ALA A 343 30.19 -24.69 0.93
N ASP A 344 31.11 -23.92 1.51
CA ASP A 344 30.84 -23.22 2.77
C ASP A 344 29.71 -22.20 2.57
N ASP A 345 28.66 -22.36 3.37
CA ASP A 345 27.45 -21.54 3.37
C ASP A 345 27.34 -20.65 4.61
N SER A 346 28.36 -20.61 5.49
CA SER A 346 28.37 -19.80 6.71
C SER A 346 28.17 -18.29 6.47
N GLN A 347 28.51 -17.83 5.26
CA GLN A 347 28.37 -16.44 4.80
C GLN A 347 27.47 -16.32 3.56
N ARG A 348 26.62 -17.33 3.27
CA ARG A 348 25.70 -17.31 2.13
C ARG A 348 24.26 -17.13 2.60
N PRO A 349 23.38 -16.54 1.77
CA PRO A 349 22.01 -16.31 2.17
C PRO A 349 21.22 -17.60 2.40
N GLU A 350 21.42 -18.61 1.54
CA GLU A 350 20.75 -19.91 1.58
C GLU A 350 21.73 -21.05 1.86
N ARG A 351 21.25 -22.05 2.61
CA ARG A 351 22.03 -23.20 3.08
C ARG A 351 22.35 -24.19 1.97
N ALA A 352 23.52 -24.80 2.01
CA ALA A 352 23.98 -25.77 1.01
C ALA A 352 23.11 -27.04 1.00
N GLU A 353 22.68 -27.53 2.16
CA GLU A 353 21.99 -28.83 2.28
C GLU A 353 20.47 -28.71 2.53
N PRO A 354 19.62 -29.49 1.84
CA PRO A 354 19.95 -30.45 0.79
C PRO A 354 20.43 -29.77 -0.49
N ALA A 355 21.36 -30.40 -1.21
CA ALA A 355 21.91 -29.90 -2.49
C ALA A 355 20.83 -29.60 -3.55
N ILE A 356 19.73 -30.36 -3.56
CA ILE A 356 18.55 -30.13 -4.40
C ILE A 356 17.41 -29.66 -3.49
N LYS A 357 17.00 -28.39 -3.62
CA LYS A 357 15.87 -27.84 -2.88
C LYS A 357 14.55 -28.19 -3.56
N LYS A 358 13.55 -28.56 -2.75
CA LYS A 358 12.15 -28.44 -3.12
C LYS A 358 11.73 -27.00 -2.84
N SER A 359 11.49 -26.23 -3.90
CA SER A 359 11.21 -24.80 -3.84
C SER A 359 9.76 -24.55 -4.24
N LEU A 360 8.99 -23.88 -3.39
CA LEU A 360 7.61 -23.50 -3.71
C LEU A 360 7.50 -21.99 -3.84
N ILE A 361 7.08 -21.51 -4.99
CA ILE A 361 6.84 -20.09 -5.27
C ILE A 361 5.35 -19.83 -5.17
N PHE A 362 4.93 -19.03 -4.19
CA PHE A 362 3.56 -18.53 -4.12
C PHE A 362 3.45 -17.24 -4.92
N SER A 363 2.52 -17.21 -5.87
CA SER A 363 2.22 -16.09 -6.75
C SER A 363 0.82 -15.55 -6.43
N PRO A 364 0.67 -14.41 -5.71
CA PRO A 364 -0.63 -13.89 -5.33
C PRO A 364 -1.53 -13.61 -6.53
N HIS A 365 -1.05 -12.80 -7.48
CA HIS A 365 -1.64 -12.67 -8.81
C HIS A 365 -0.89 -13.56 -9.79
N PRO A 366 -1.54 -14.08 -10.85
CA PRO A 366 -0.94 -15.07 -11.74
C PRO A 366 0.40 -14.72 -12.42
N ASP A 367 0.83 -13.46 -12.39
CA ASP A 367 2.04 -12.91 -13.01
C ASP A 367 3.14 -12.48 -12.01
N ASP A 368 2.85 -12.49 -10.70
CA ASP A 368 3.75 -11.97 -9.67
C ASP A 368 5.06 -12.78 -9.55
N ASP A 369 5.03 -14.09 -9.82
CA ASP A 369 6.18 -14.99 -9.85
C ASP A 369 7.23 -14.55 -10.87
N VAL A 370 6.80 -14.21 -12.09
CA VAL A 370 7.72 -13.83 -13.18
C VAL A 370 8.09 -12.35 -13.13
N ILE A 371 7.18 -11.47 -12.72
CA ILE A 371 7.46 -10.04 -12.55
C ILE A 371 8.45 -9.81 -11.40
N SER A 372 8.20 -10.47 -10.27
CA SER A 372 8.93 -10.19 -9.04
C SER A 372 10.27 -10.91 -8.98
N MET A 373 10.26 -12.21 -9.30
CA MET A 373 11.40 -13.11 -9.12
C MET A 373 11.67 -14.03 -10.32
N GLY A 374 11.25 -13.65 -11.53
CA GLY A 374 11.36 -14.50 -12.72
C GLY A 374 12.79 -14.94 -13.07
N GLY A 375 13.80 -14.12 -12.77
CA GLY A 375 15.19 -14.49 -12.98
C GLY A 375 15.65 -15.58 -12.01
N THR A 376 15.30 -15.43 -10.73
CA THR A 376 15.54 -16.42 -9.67
C THR A 376 14.76 -17.69 -9.92
N PHE A 377 13.51 -17.59 -10.37
CA PHE A 377 12.66 -18.71 -10.74
C PHE A 377 13.31 -19.56 -11.83
N ILE A 378 13.67 -18.93 -12.96
CA ILE A 378 14.38 -19.60 -14.06
C ILE A 378 15.68 -20.23 -13.56
N ARG A 379 16.44 -19.53 -12.72
CA ARG A 379 17.71 -20.03 -12.21
C ARG A 379 17.55 -21.25 -11.31
N LEU A 380 16.53 -21.30 -10.46
CA LEU A 380 16.26 -22.48 -9.63
C LEU A 380 16.01 -23.71 -10.51
N VAL A 381 15.25 -23.55 -11.60
CA VAL A 381 14.96 -24.62 -12.57
C VAL A 381 16.23 -25.04 -13.32
N ASP A 382 16.98 -24.07 -13.86
CA ASP A 382 18.22 -24.33 -14.59
C ASP A 382 19.30 -25.01 -13.70
N GLN A 383 19.25 -24.79 -12.38
CA GLN A 383 20.13 -25.45 -11.40
C GLN A 383 19.64 -26.84 -10.98
N GLY A 384 18.52 -27.33 -11.53
CA GLY A 384 17.99 -28.67 -11.27
C GLY A 384 17.29 -28.82 -9.92
N HIS A 385 16.84 -27.72 -9.32
CA HIS A 385 15.97 -27.79 -8.14
C HIS A 385 14.57 -28.30 -8.51
N ASP A 386 13.89 -28.90 -7.54
CA ASP A 386 12.50 -29.34 -7.68
C ASP A 386 11.59 -28.14 -7.38
N VAL A 387 11.19 -27.44 -8.44
CA VAL A 387 10.49 -26.15 -8.33
C VAL A 387 9.00 -26.31 -8.63
N HIS A 388 8.18 -25.79 -7.73
CA HIS A 388 6.74 -25.66 -7.89
C HIS A 388 6.32 -24.20 -7.86
N VAL A 389 5.28 -23.85 -8.60
CA VAL A 389 4.61 -22.56 -8.52
C VAL A 389 3.14 -22.73 -8.15
N ALA A 390 2.65 -21.88 -7.24
CA ALA A 390 1.29 -21.91 -6.74
C ALA A 390 0.62 -20.55 -6.91
N TYR A 391 -0.34 -20.49 -7.84
CA TYR A 391 -1.14 -19.32 -8.13
C TYR A 391 -2.29 -19.22 -7.14
N GLN A 392 -2.24 -18.22 -6.27
CA GLN A 392 -3.16 -18.11 -5.13
C GLN A 392 -4.54 -17.58 -5.56
N THR A 393 -4.61 -16.66 -6.51
CA THR A 393 -5.86 -16.08 -7.00
C THR A 393 -6.09 -16.36 -8.49
N SER A 394 -7.35 -16.32 -8.91
CA SER A 394 -7.76 -16.54 -10.30
C SER A 394 -7.36 -15.38 -11.23
N GLY A 395 -7.13 -14.18 -10.68
CA GLY A 395 -6.83 -12.97 -11.46
C GLY A 395 -7.97 -12.50 -12.35
N ASN A 396 -9.19 -13.05 -12.20
CA ASN A 396 -10.34 -12.80 -13.08
C ASN A 396 -10.77 -11.32 -13.15
N ASN A 397 -10.43 -10.52 -12.15
CA ASN A 397 -10.77 -9.09 -12.13
C ASN A 397 -9.81 -8.23 -12.96
N ALA A 398 -8.66 -8.76 -13.38
CA ALA A 398 -7.57 -8.00 -13.99
C ALA A 398 -7.51 -8.16 -15.53
N VAL A 399 -8.55 -8.69 -16.16
CA VAL A 399 -8.63 -8.83 -17.63
C VAL A 399 -9.67 -7.87 -18.19
N TRP A 400 -9.33 -7.19 -19.29
CA TRP A 400 -10.23 -6.29 -19.99
C TRP A 400 -11.44 -7.04 -20.55
N ASP A 401 -12.59 -6.38 -20.58
CA ASP A 401 -13.82 -6.95 -21.13
C ASP A 401 -13.63 -7.34 -22.62
N ASP A 402 -12.92 -6.49 -23.39
CA ASP A 402 -12.60 -6.74 -24.81
C ASP A 402 -11.69 -7.96 -25.02
N ASP A 403 -10.75 -8.22 -24.12
CA ASP A 403 -9.91 -9.41 -24.18
C ASP A 403 -10.75 -10.68 -23.96
N ALA A 404 -11.66 -10.65 -22.98
CA ALA A 404 -12.56 -11.78 -22.73
C ALA A 404 -13.45 -12.08 -23.94
N LEU A 405 -13.98 -11.04 -24.60
CA LEU A 405 -14.76 -11.19 -25.83
C LEU A 405 -13.94 -11.79 -26.97
N ARG A 406 -12.72 -11.30 -27.20
CA ARG A 406 -11.82 -11.83 -28.25
C ARG A 406 -11.50 -13.31 -28.08
N TYR A 407 -11.29 -13.78 -26.85
CA TYR A 407 -11.07 -15.21 -26.59
C TYR A 407 -12.36 -16.03 -26.80
N LEU A 408 -13.52 -15.46 -26.51
CA LEU A 408 -14.80 -16.11 -26.73
C LEU A 408 -15.14 -16.22 -28.23
N GLU A 409 -14.86 -15.17 -29.00
CA GLU A 409 -14.95 -15.18 -30.47
C GLU A 409 -14.06 -16.27 -31.07
N PHE A 410 -12.80 -16.35 -30.64
CA PHE A 410 -11.91 -17.43 -31.08
C PHE A 410 -12.47 -18.83 -30.76
N ALA A 411 -13.05 -19.02 -29.58
CA ALA A 411 -13.64 -20.29 -29.20
C ALA A 411 -14.88 -20.64 -30.06
N LEU A 412 -15.67 -19.65 -30.47
CA LEU A 412 -16.79 -19.83 -31.40
C LEU A 412 -16.28 -20.21 -32.80
N ASP A 413 -15.31 -19.47 -33.33
CA ASP A 413 -14.71 -19.74 -34.66
C ASP A 413 -14.07 -21.13 -34.70
N LEU A 414 -13.40 -21.55 -33.63
CA LEU A 414 -12.81 -22.87 -33.52
C LEU A 414 -13.87 -23.98 -33.51
N ALA A 415 -14.93 -23.81 -32.71
CA ALA A 415 -16.01 -24.79 -32.63
C ALA A 415 -16.75 -24.92 -33.97
N ASP A 416 -16.97 -23.80 -34.67
CA ASP A 416 -17.54 -23.78 -36.03
C ASP A 416 -16.63 -24.52 -37.02
N ALA A 417 -15.32 -24.23 -37.00
CA ALA A 417 -14.32 -24.90 -37.84
C ALA A 417 -14.22 -26.42 -37.58
N MET A 418 -14.44 -26.85 -36.33
CA MET A 418 -14.46 -28.26 -35.93
C MET A 418 -15.83 -28.94 -36.12
N SER A 419 -16.86 -28.19 -36.56
CA SER A 419 -18.24 -28.68 -36.66
C SER A 419 -18.82 -29.21 -35.34
N GLU A 420 -18.41 -28.64 -34.21
CA GLU A 420 -18.94 -28.94 -32.88
C GLU A 420 -20.18 -28.09 -32.56
N ASP A 421 -21.07 -28.57 -31.68
CA ASP A 421 -22.21 -27.77 -31.23
C ASP A 421 -21.76 -26.66 -30.27
N TYR A 422 -21.89 -25.41 -30.70
CA TYR A 422 -21.52 -24.21 -29.94
C TYR A 422 -22.72 -23.31 -29.58
N GLN A 423 -23.97 -23.78 -29.68
CA GLN A 423 -25.15 -22.92 -29.42
C GLN A 423 -25.14 -22.31 -28.02
N LYS A 424 -24.71 -23.08 -27.01
CA LYS A 424 -24.56 -22.58 -25.64
C LYS A 424 -23.51 -21.49 -25.55
N LEU A 425 -22.37 -21.66 -26.22
CA LEU A 425 -21.28 -20.69 -26.23
C LEU A 425 -21.71 -19.39 -26.92
N LYS A 426 -22.45 -19.52 -28.04
CA LYS A 426 -23.01 -18.39 -28.78
C LYS A 426 -24.00 -17.58 -27.93
N SER A 427 -24.90 -18.27 -27.23
CA SER A 427 -25.84 -17.61 -26.31
C SER A 427 -25.12 -16.89 -25.17
N THR A 428 -24.04 -17.46 -24.64
CA THR A 428 -23.20 -16.78 -23.63
C THR A 428 -22.55 -15.54 -24.22
N TYR A 429 -21.99 -15.61 -25.43
CA TYR A 429 -21.39 -14.46 -26.11
C TYR A 429 -22.39 -13.31 -26.28
N GLU A 430 -23.56 -13.58 -26.84
CA GLU A 430 -24.61 -12.56 -27.05
C GLU A 430 -25.00 -11.88 -25.72
N LYS A 431 -25.19 -12.65 -24.65
CA LYS A 431 -25.50 -12.11 -23.31
C LYS A 431 -24.39 -11.24 -22.74
N LEU A 432 -23.12 -11.64 -22.93
CA LEU A 432 -21.98 -10.90 -22.38
C LEU A 432 -21.74 -9.60 -23.14
N VAL A 433 -21.92 -9.60 -24.47
CA VAL A 433 -21.88 -8.37 -25.29
C VAL A 433 -22.94 -7.38 -24.80
N ASP A 434 -24.18 -7.83 -24.62
CA ASP A 434 -25.27 -6.98 -24.12
C ASP A 434 -24.98 -6.46 -22.70
N PHE A 435 -24.43 -7.30 -21.83
CA PHE A 435 -24.04 -6.92 -20.48
C PHE A 435 -22.96 -5.83 -20.49
N ILE A 436 -21.87 -6.05 -21.23
CA ILE A 436 -20.73 -5.12 -21.30
C ILE A 436 -21.18 -3.77 -21.85
N ALA A 437 -22.04 -3.75 -22.87
CA ALA A 437 -22.55 -2.51 -23.47
C ALA A 437 -23.41 -1.66 -22.51
N ASN A 438 -24.08 -2.29 -21.53
CA ASN A 438 -25.01 -1.63 -20.60
C ASN A 438 -24.50 -1.61 -19.15
N LYS A 439 -23.24 -2.00 -18.92
CA LYS A 439 -22.65 -2.15 -17.60
C LYS A 439 -22.51 -0.80 -16.90
N ASN A 440 -23.10 -0.66 -15.71
CA ASN A 440 -22.87 0.52 -14.88
C ASN A 440 -21.43 0.54 -14.33
N PRO A 441 -20.84 1.72 -14.09
CA PRO A 441 -19.58 1.83 -13.35
C PRO A 441 -19.61 1.02 -12.06
N ASN A 442 -18.56 0.21 -11.80
CA ASN A 442 -18.44 -0.68 -10.65
C ASN A 442 -19.50 -1.80 -10.53
N GLN A 443 -20.33 -2.03 -11.56
CA GLN A 443 -21.16 -3.22 -11.61
C GLN A 443 -20.30 -4.48 -11.70
N ASN A 444 -20.70 -5.51 -10.97
CA ASN A 444 -19.94 -6.75 -10.90
C ASN A 444 -20.13 -7.56 -12.18
N ASP A 445 -19.04 -8.19 -12.64
CA ASP A 445 -19.08 -9.11 -13.76
C ASP A 445 -19.94 -10.35 -13.42
N PRO A 446 -20.73 -10.85 -14.39
CA PRO A 446 -21.42 -12.13 -14.25
C PRO A 446 -20.40 -13.28 -14.11
N GLU A 447 -20.84 -14.39 -13.50
CA GLU A 447 -19.97 -15.52 -13.21
C GLU A 447 -19.34 -16.12 -14.48
N GLU A 448 -20.05 -16.10 -15.60
CA GLU A 448 -19.54 -16.53 -16.90
C GLU A 448 -18.36 -15.67 -17.38
N LEU A 449 -18.44 -14.34 -17.21
CA LEU A 449 -17.38 -13.42 -17.60
C LEU A 449 -16.15 -13.60 -16.70
N LYS A 450 -16.37 -13.73 -15.39
CA LYS A 450 -15.29 -14.03 -14.43
C LYS A 450 -14.58 -15.35 -14.75
N LEU A 451 -15.35 -16.38 -15.10
CA LEU A 451 -14.80 -17.69 -15.48
C LEU A 451 -13.89 -17.56 -16.71
N ILE A 452 -14.35 -16.88 -17.77
CA ILE A 452 -13.54 -16.68 -18.99
C ILE A 452 -12.26 -15.92 -18.66
N LYS A 453 -12.36 -14.80 -17.92
CA LYS A 453 -11.19 -14.01 -17.51
C LYS A 453 -10.21 -14.83 -16.66
N GLY A 454 -10.71 -15.65 -15.74
CA GLY A 454 -9.89 -16.57 -14.95
C GLY A 454 -9.16 -17.61 -15.81
N LEU A 455 -9.84 -18.19 -16.82
CA LEU A 455 -9.23 -19.14 -17.76
C LEU A 455 -8.12 -18.52 -18.60
N ILE A 456 -8.29 -17.26 -19.05
CA ILE A 456 -7.24 -16.51 -19.76
C ILE A 456 -6.00 -16.40 -18.87
N ARG A 457 -6.17 -15.92 -17.63
CA ARG A 457 -5.07 -15.75 -16.68
C ARG A 457 -4.39 -17.07 -16.32
N LYS A 458 -5.17 -18.14 -16.17
CA LYS A 458 -4.65 -19.50 -15.95
C LYS A 458 -3.79 -19.98 -17.13
N GLY A 459 -4.24 -19.75 -18.36
CA GLY A 459 -3.50 -20.11 -19.57
C GLY A 459 -2.18 -19.35 -19.68
N GLU A 460 -2.21 -18.05 -19.42
CA GLU A 460 -1.03 -17.18 -19.39
C GLU A 460 0.00 -17.63 -18.34
N ALA A 461 -0.45 -17.89 -17.12
CA ALA A 461 0.40 -18.35 -16.02
C ALA A 461 1.02 -19.71 -16.30
N THR A 462 0.25 -20.64 -16.88
CA THR A 462 0.77 -21.93 -17.34
C THR A 462 1.86 -21.73 -18.40
N ALA A 463 1.65 -20.82 -19.37
CA ALA A 463 2.63 -20.52 -20.41
C ALA A 463 3.90 -19.85 -19.84
N GLY A 464 3.76 -18.96 -18.86
CA GLY A 464 4.86 -18.33 -18.12
C GLY A 464 5.71 -19.36 -17.38
N ALA A 465 5.09 -20.20 -16.56
CA ALA A 465 5.78 -21.26 -15.82
C ALA A 465 6.48 -22.26 -16.74
N ARG A 466 5.83 -22.70 -17.83
CA ARG A 466 6.45 -23.57 -18.84
C ARG A 466 7.66 -22.90 -19.51
N TYR A 467 7.58 -21.60 -19.79
CA TYR A 467 8.71 -20.85 -20.34
C TYR A 467 9.89 -20.78 -19.35
N CYS A 468 9.60 -20.72 -18.05
CA CYS A 468 10.60 -20.85 -17.00
C CYS A 468 11.18 -22.28 -16.84
N GLY A 469 10.60 -23.27 -17.53
CA GLY A 469 11.08 -24.66 -17.57
C GLY A 469 10.29 -25.64 -16.69
N LEU A 470 9.11 -25.26 -16.18
CA LEU A 470 8.29 -26.16 -15.36
C LEU A 470 7.44 -27.12 -16.19
N ASN A 471 7.24 -28.31 -15.63
CA ASN A 471 6.24 -29.27 -16.07
C ASN A 471 4.87 -28.97 -15.44
N ASP A 472 3.79 -29.37 -16.11
CA ASP A 472 2.41 -29.07 -15.69
C ASP A 472 2.04 -29.61 -14.31
N ASP A 473 2.61 -30.73 -13.90
CA ASP A 473 2.38 -31.34 -12.57
C ASP A 473 3.02 -30.55 -11.42
N HIS A 474 3.87 -29.57 -11.74
CA HIS A 474 4.50 -28.64 -10.79
C HIS A 474 3.81 -27.27 -10.75
N ILE A 475 2.73 -27.08 -11.52
CA ILE A 475 1.95 -25.85 -11.60
C ILE A 475 0.64 -26.04 -10.84
N HIS A 476 0.42 -25.27 -9.77
CA HIS A 476 -0.73 -25.40 -8.88
C HIS A 476 -1.61 -24.16 -8.94
N PHE A 477 -2.91 -24.34 -9.15
CA PHE A 477 -3.92 -23.27 -9.08
C PHE A 477 -4.75 -23.47 -7.82
N MET A 478 -4.69 -22.51 -6.90
CA MET A 478 -5.34 -22.62 -5.58
C MET A 478 -6.74 -22.00 -5.56
N ASP A 479 -7.00 -21.00 -6.40
CA ASP A 479 -8.27 -20.27 -6.51
C ASP A 479 -8.87 -19.92 -5.13
N MET A 480 -8.08 -19.19 -4.33
CA MET A 480 -8.36 -18.95 -2.91
C MET A 480 -9.74 -18.33 -2.65
N PRO A 481 -10.57 -18.92 -1.77
CA PRO A 481 -11.95 -18.50 -1.51
C PRO A 481 -12.15 -17.01 -1.19
N PHE A 482 -11.22 -16.34 -0.51
CA PHE A 482 -11.37 -14.91 -0.18
C PHE A 482 -11.50 -14.03 -1.43
N TYR A 483 -10.87 -14.44 -2.54
CA TYR A 483 -10.79 -13.65 -3.77
C TYR A 483 -12.15 -13.59 -4.48
N GLU A 484 -12.90 -14.70 -4.44
CA GLU A 484 -14.22 -14.82 -5.07
C GLU A 484 -15.36 -14.22 -4.20
N LYS A 485 -15.21 -14.18 -2.87
CA LYS A 485 -16.24 -13.75 -1.90
C LYS A 485 -16.25 -12.24 -1.58
N ARG A 486 -15.74 -11.38 -2.46
CA ARG A 486 -15.43 -9.94 -2.24
C ARG A 486 -16.56 -9.01 -1.75
N LYS A 487 -17.79 -9.47 -1.58
CA LYS A 487 -18.99 -8.66 -1.24
C LYS A 487 -19.41 -8.63 0.24
N SER A 488 -18.72 -9.31 1.15
CA SER A 488 -19.00 -9.15 2.58
C SER A 488 -18.30 -7.91 3.14
N SER A 489 -18.91 -7.25 4.13
CA SER A 489 -18.32 -6.19 4.97
C SER A 489 -17.00 -6.58 5.66
N ARG A 490 -16.56 -7.84 5.51
CA ARG A 490 -15.26 -8.41 5.93
C ARG A 490 -14.24 -8.41 4.77
N LYS A 491 -14.05 -7.27 4.10
CA LYS A 491 -13.06 -7.15 3.01
C LYS A 491 -11.66 -7.50 3.56
N ASN A 492 -10.91 -8.32 2.82
CA ASN A 492 -9.48 -8.61 3.02
C ASN A 492 -9.11 -9.34 4.32
N LEU A 493 -9.92 -10.31 4.75
CA LEU A 493 -9.53 -11.22 5.84
C LEU A 493 -9.32 -12.64 5.30
N VAL A 494 -8.22 -13.26 5.74
CA VAL A 494 -7.96 -14.68 5.53
C VAL A 494 -9.06 -15.50 6.20
N THR A 495 -9.64 -16.46 5.49
CA THR A 495 -10.64 -17.39 6.02
C THR A 495 -10.00 -18.73 6.41
N GLU A 496 -10.69 -19.53 7.22
CA GLU A 496 -10.21 -20.88 7.56
C GLU A 496 -10.07 -21.79 6.33
N ASP A 497 -10.91 -21.59 5.30
CA ASP A 497 -10.85 -22.38 4.06
C ASP A 497 -9.57 -22.05 3.27
N ASP A 498 -9.17 -20.78 3.22
CA ASP A 498 -7.92 -20.35 2.60
C ASP A 498 -6.71 -21.02 3.28
N ILE A 499 -6.73 -21.11 4.61
CA ILE A 499 -5.68 -21.75 5.40
C ILE A 499 -5.64 -23.26 5.12
N LYS A 500 -6.80 -23.93 5.06
CA LYS A 500 -6.88 -25.38 4.79
C LYS A 500 -6.33 -25.74 3.41
N VAL A 501 -6.70 -24.99 2.37
CA VAL A 501 -6.20 -25.20 1.01
C VAL A 501 -4.68 -25.02 0.97
N THR A 502 -4.17 -23.98 1.64
CA THR A 502 -2.73 -23.72 1.73
C THR A 502 -1.98 -24.83 2.48
N ILE A 503 -2.53 -25.30 3.60
CA ILE A 503 -1.99 -26.44 4.37
C ILE A 503 -1.89 -27.70 3.50
N ALA A 504 -2.96 -28.03 2.76
CA ALA A 504 -3.01 -29.23 1.94
C ALA A 504 -1.91 -29.22 0.86
N LEU A 505 -1.71 -28.09 0.19
CA LEU A 505 -0.64 -27.93 -0.80
C LEU A 505 0.75 -28.05 -0.16
N LEU A 506 0.97 -27.37 0.96
CA LEU A 506 2.24 -27.41 1.69
C LEU A 506 2.58 -28.83 2.17
N GLN A 507 1.61 -29.60 2.67
CA GLN A 507 1.81 -30.99 3.08
C GLN A 507 2.06 -31.93 1.89
N LYS A 508 1.48 -31.65 0.72
CA LYS A 508 1.73 -32.40 -0.52
C LYS A 508 3.19 -32.23 -0.98
N ILE A 509 3.70 -31.00 -0.99
CA ILE A 509 5.02 -30.67 -1.53
C ILE A 509 6.14 -30.87 -0.50
N LYS A 510 5.90 -30.48 0.76
CA LYS A 510 6.89 -30.41 1.85
C LYS A 510 8.16 -29.65 1.41
N PRO A 511 8.05 -28.36 1.08
CA PRO A 511 9.16 -27.59 0.53
C PRO A 511 10.30 -27.41 1.55
N HIS A 512 11.52 -27.30 1.04
CA HIS A 512 12.69 -26.87 1.81
C HIS A 512 12.77 -25.35 1.89
N GLN A 513 12.29 -24.66 0.84
CA GLN A 513 12.21 -23.22 0.78
C GLN A 513 10.94 -22.75 0.08
N ILE A 514 10.41 -21.62 0.54
CA ILE A 514 9.24 -20.96 -0.02
C ILE A 514 9.64 -19.55 -0.44
N PHE A 515 9.16 -19.12 -1.59
CA PHE A 515 9.16 -17.72 -1.99
C PHE A 515 7.73 -17.19 -1.94
N ALA A 516 7.51 -16.04 -1.32
CA ALA A 516 6.19 -15.42 -1.20
C ALA A 516 6.29 -13.89 -1.33
N ALA A 517 5.20 -13.26 -1.75
CA ALA A 517 5.14 -11.80 -1.81
C ALA A 517 5.12 -11.19 -0.40
N GLY A 518 6.09 -10.33 -0.11
CA GLY A 518 6.19 -9.52 1.11
C GLY A 518 5.69 -8.09 0.94
N ASP A 519 4.95 -7.79 -0.14
CA ASP A 519 4.47 -6.44 -0.43
C ASP A 519 3.14 -6.11 0.26
N PHE A 520 3.19 -5.87 1.57
CA PHE A 520 1.98 -5.64 2.39
C PHE A 520 1.29 -4.30 2.13
N ALA A 521 1.90 -3.44 1.32
CA ALA A 521 1.34 -2.16 0.89
C ALA A 521 0.72 -2.24 -0.52
N ASP A 522 0.53 -3.44 -1.08
CA ASP A 522 -0.03 -3.59 -2.42
C ASP A 522 -1.36 -2.80 -2.59
N PRO A 523 -1.62 -2.18 -3.76
CA PRO A 523 -2.83 -1.38 -3.98
C PRO A 523 -4.15 -2.15 -3.78
N HIS A 524 -4.12 -3.47 -3.89
CA HIS A 524 -5.30 -4.34 -3.87
C HIS A 524 -5.55 -4.98 -2.50
N GLY A 525 -4.54 -5.02 -1.63
CA GLY A 525 -4.52 -5.77 -0.37
C GLY A 525 -4.39 -7.28 -0.56
N THR A 526 -4.23 -7.76 -1.79
CA THR A 526 -4.20 -9.20 -2.13
C THR A 526 -2.94 -9.85 -1.59
N HIS A 527 -1.79 -9.19 -1.71
CA HIS A 527 -0.50 -9.74 -1.27
C HIS A 527 -0.50 -9.98 0.24
N LYS A 528 -1.02 -9.02 1.02
CA LYS A 528 -1.16 -9.16 2.47
C LYS A 528 -2.00 -10.38 2.87
N VAL A 529 -3.18 -10.56 2.26
CA VAL A 529 -4.07 -11.69 2.58
C VAL A 529 -3.44 -13.01 2.17
N CYS A 530 -2.86 -13.08 0.97
CA CYS A 530 -2.15 -14.25 0.47
C CYS A 530 -0.97 -14.66 1.36
N PHE A 531 -0.18 -13.69 1.82
CA PHE A 531 0.93 -13.96 2.73
C PHE A 531 0.47 -14.41 4.11
N GLU A 532 -0.53 -13.75 4.70
CA GLU A 532 -1.09 -14.17 6.00
C GLU A 532 -1.63 -15.61 5.96
N ALA A 533 -2.23 -16.03 4.84
CA ALA A 533 -2.65 -17.43 4.68
C ALA A 533 -1.46 -18.41 4.69
N VAL A 534 -0.38 -18.10 3.98
CA VAL A 534 0.87 -18.90 3.97
C VAL A 534 1.50 -18.94 5.36
N LYS A 535 1.58 -17.79 6.03
CA LYS A 535 2.13 -17.65 7.39
C LYS A 535 1.34 -18.48 8.40
N LEU A 536 0.02 -18.33 8.46
CA LEU A 536 -0.84 -19.08 9.40
C LEU A 536 -0.82 -20.59 9.12
N ALA A 537 -0.78 -20.99 7.85
CA ALA A 537 -0.64 -22.40 7.46
C ALA A 537 0.70 -22.97 7.94
N LEU A 538 1.81 -22.27 7.73
CA LEU A 538 3.13 -22.69 8.20
C LEU A 538 3.24 -22.68 9.72
N GLU A 539 2.72 -21.66 10.42
CA GLU A 539 2.69 -21.63 11.89
C GLU A 539 1.92 -22.84 12.47
N THR A 540 0.85 -23.25 11.80
CA THR A 540 0.09 -24.45 12.17
C THR A 540 0.93 -25.71 11.96
N LEU A 541 1.52 -25.89 10.78
CA LEU A 541 2.33 -27.06 10.43
C LEU A 541 3.61 -27.15 11.25
N ARG A 542 4.23 -26.02 11.59
CA ARG A 542 5.45 -25.97 12.43
C ARG A 542 5.23 -26.51 13.84
N LYS A 543 3.98 -26.55 14.34
CA LYS A 543 3.69 -27.16 15.66
C LYS A 543 3.85 -28.69 15.62
N THR A 544 3.55 -29.32 14.49
CA THR A 544 3.43 -30.78 14.38
C THR A 544 4.46 -31.42 13.45
N GLU A 545 5.00 -30.71 12.45
CA GLU A 545 5.78 -31.29 11.37
C GLU A 545 7.22 -30.77 11.31
N LYS A 546 8.20 -31.68 11.31
CA LYS A 546 9.64 -31.35 11.32
C LYS A 546 10.09 -30.56 10.09
N TRP A 547 9.68 -30.98 8.90
CA TRP A 547 10.07 -30.31 7.65
C TRP A 547 9.58 -28.84 7.62
N ALA A 548 8.42 -28.56 8.19
CA ALA A 548 7.87 -27.20 8.25
C ALA A 548 8.71 -26.29 9.16
N LYS A 549 9.31 -26.84 10.22
CA LYS A 549 10.26 -26.13 11.10
C LYS A 549 11.55 -25.74 10.37
N GLU A 550 11.99 -26.60 9.45
CA GLU A 550 13.23 -26.44 8.67
C GLU A 550 13.01 -25.67 7.36
N CYS A 551 11.76 -25.46 6.93
CA CYS A 551 11.42 -24.69 5.73
C CYS A 551 11.76 -23.20 5.93
N TRP A 552 12.51 -22.64 5.00
CA TRP A 552 12.83 -21.20 4.97
C TRP A 552 11.83 -20.46 4.08
N VAL A 553 11.53 -19.20 4.41
CA VAL A 553 10.58 -18.38 3.65
C VAL A 553 11.32 -17.10 3.24
N TRP A 554 11.40 -16.87 1.93
CA TRP A 554 12.01 -15.69 1.31
C TRP A 554 10.91 -14.81 0.73
N LEU A 555 10.98 -13.52 1.07
CA LEU A 555 10.01 -12.53 0.67
C LEU A 555 10.54 -11.72 -0.51
N TYR A 556 9.85 -11.78 -1.64
CA TYR A 556 10.06 -10.88 -2.76
C TYR A 556 9.08 -9.71 -2.69
N ARG A 557 9.35 -8.61 -3.40
CA ARG A 557 8.38 -7.52 -3.59
C ARG A 557 7.77 -7.57 -4.99
N GLY A 558 6.49 -7.21 -5.08
CA GLY A 558 5.73 -7.10 -6.32
C GLY A 558 6.19 -5.96 -7.23
N ALA A 559 5.37 -5.60 -8.22
CA ALA A 559 5.70 -4.57 -9.19
C ALA A 559 5.76 -3.13 -8.64
N TRP A 560 5.35 -2.89 -7.39
CA TRP A 560 5.09 -1.55 -6.84
C TRP A 560 6.18 -1.04 -5.91
N HIS A 561 6.90 -1.96 -5.27
CA HIS A 561 7.85 -1.66 -4.21
C HIS A 561 9.12 -2.50 -4.40
N GLU A 562 10.24 -2.02 -3.89
CA GLU A 562 11.50 -2.76 -3.81
C GLU A 562 11.98 -2.73 -2.36
N TRP A 563 12.81 -3.71 -1.99
CA TRP A 563 13.46 -3.70 -0.68
C TRP A 563 14.52 -2.60 -0.62
N GLU A 564 14.56 -1.86 0.49
CA GLU A 564 15.67 -0.96 0.73
C GLU A 564 16.96 -1.77 0.87
N THR A 565 18.09 -1.26 0.34
CA THR A 565 19.34 -2.04 0.24
C THR A 565 19.83 -2.58 1.59
N HIS A 566 19.54 -1.86 2.67
CA HIS A 566 19.92 -2.28 4.02
C HIS A 566 19.08 -3.46 4.53
N GLU A 567 17.86 -3.67 4.03
CA GLU A 567 16.97 -4.77 4.40
C GLU A 567 17.29 -6.06 3.65
N ILE A 568 17.86 -5.96 2.45
CA ILE A 568 18.15 -7.11 1.57
C ILE A 568 19.04 -8.13 2.30
N GLU A 569 18.59 -9.39 2.32
CA GLU A 569 19.31 -10.54 2.89
C GLU A 569 19.78 -11.51 1.80
N MET A 570 19.15 -11.50 0.61
CA MET A 570 19.63 -12.21 -0.58
C MET A 570 19.44 -11.33 -1.82
N ALA A 571 20.51 -11.17 -2.60
CA ALA A 571 20.51 -10.49 -3.89
C ALA A 571 20.97 -11.47 -4.97
N VAL A 572 20.12 -11.70 -5.98
CA VAL A 572 20.35 -12.66 -7.05
C VAL A 572 20.68 -11.88 -8.32
N PRO A 573 21.97 -11.80 -8.74
CA PRO A 573 22.35 -11.01 -9.91
C PRO A 573 21.92 -11.71 -11.20
N LEU A 574 21.53 -10.95 -12.20
CA LEU A 574 21.12 -11.43 -13.52
C LEU A 574 22.11 -10.91 -14.57
N SER A 575 22.42 -11.75 -15.56
CA SER A 575 23.08 -11.32 -16.79
C SER A 575 22.08 -10.65 -17.75
N PRO A 576 22.55 -9.94 -18.80
CA PRO A 576 21.67 -9.42 -19.85
C PRO A 576 20.77 -10.48 -20.48
N GLN A 577 21.28 -11.69 -20.72
CA GLN A 577 20.47 -12.78 -21.29
C GLN A 577 19.42 -13.30 -20.30
N GLU A 578 19.74 -13.35 -19.02
CA GLU A 578 18.79 -13.80 -17.99
C GLU A 578 17.69 -12.76 -17.73
N LEU A 579 18.03 -11.48 -17.77
CA LEU A 579 17.07 -10.38 -17.71
C LEU A 579 16.12 -10.41 -18.93
N GLU A 580 16.65 -10.68 -20.12
CA GLU A 580 15.84 -10.87 -21.32
C GLU A 580 14.93 -12.10 -21.22
N ARG A 581 15.42 -13.24 -20.72
CA ARG A 581 14.58 -14.42 -20.46
C ARG A 581 13.47 -14.10 -19.46
N LYS A 582 13.78 -13.40 -18.37
CA LYS A 582 12.76 -12.92 -17.42
C LYS A 582 11.68 -12.09 -18.12
N ARG A 583 12.08 -11.11 -18.93
CA ARG A 583 11.14 -10.26 -19.70
C ARG A 583 10.25 -11.09 -20.62
N ASN A 584 10.80 -12.09 -21.29
CA ASN A 584 10.04 -12.98 -22.17
C ASN A 584 9.07 -13.90 -21.41
N ALA A 585 9.36 -14.23 -20.15
CA ALA A 585 8.41 -14.92 -19.26
C ALA A 585 7.22 -13.99 -18.92
N ILE A 586 7.50 -12.71 -18.59
CA ILE A 586 6.46 -11.69 -18.34
C ILE A 586 5.56 -11.53 -19.58
N PHE A 587 6.12 -11.56 -20.79
CA PHE A 587 5.36 -11.48 -22.04
C PHE A 587 4.38 -12.64 -22.28
N LYS A 588 4.44 -13.72 -21.50
CA LYS A 588 3.41 -14.78 -21.55
C LYS A 588 2.08 -14.35 -20.91
N HIS A 589 2.09 -13.28 -20.12
CA HIS A 589 0.90 -12.67 -19.51
C HIS A 589 0.35 -11.53 -20.37
N GLN A 590 -0.19 -11.87 -21.54
CA GLN A 590 -0.58 -10.90 -22.56
C GLN A 590 -1.63 -9.89 -22.07
N SER A 591 -2.64 -10.34 -21.32
CA SER A 591 -3.68 -9.48 -20.73
C SER A 591 -3.12 -8.45 -19.72
N GLN A 592 -1.89 -8.63 -19.24
CA GLN A 592 -1.20 -7.71 -18.32
C GLN A 592 -0.05 -6.97 -18.97
N LYS A 593 0.27 -7.27 -20.23
CA LYS A 593 1.45 -6.72 -20.91
C LYS A 593 1.27 -5.23 -21.22
N ASP A 594 0.10 -4.88 -21.74
CA ASP A 594 -0.26 -3.50 -22.07
C ASP A 594 -0.65 -2.74 -20.79
N ARG A 595 -1.37 -1.62 -20.91
CA ARG A 595 -1.88 -0.92 -19.72
C ARG A 595 -2.82 -1.85 -18.95
N PRO A 596 -2.45 -2.29 -17.74
CA PRO A 596 -3.27 -3.23 -16.99
C PRO A 596 -4.56 -2.54 -16.55
N VAL A 597 -5.59 -3.33 -16.26
CA VAL A 597 -6.90 -2.83 -15.77
C VAL A 597 -6.72 -1.95 -14.53
N PHE A 598 -5.74 -2.28 -13.70
CA PHE A 598 -5.35 -1.51 -12.52
C PHE A 598 -3.86 -1.14 -12.57
N PRO A 599 -3.49 -0.03 -13.21
CA PRO A 599 -2.10 0.36 -13.44
C PRO A 599 -1.40 0.97 -12.22
N GLY A 600 -2.11 1.09 -11.08
CA GLY A 600 -1.64 1.82 -9.90
C GLY A 600 -1.17 3.22 -10.27
N ASP A 601 -0.10 3.69 -9.62
CA ASP A 601 0.36 5.09 -9.76
C ASP A 601 1.35 5.32 -10.89
N ASP A 602 2.00 4.25 -11.34
CA ASP A 602 2.98 4.29 -12.39
C ASP A 602 2.28 4.05 -13.74
N ALA A 603 2.67 4.77 -14.78
CA ALA A 603 2.07 4.66 -16.11
C ALA A 603 2.82 3.65 -17.01
N ARG A 604 4.03 3.23 -16.61
CA ARG A 604 4.87 2.27 -17.36
C ARG A 604 4.20 0.90 -17.41
N GLU A 605 4.52 0.10 -18.42
CA GLU A 605 4.09 -1.31 -18.50
C GLU A 605 4.82 -2.15 -17.44
N PHE A 606 4.20 -3.24 -16.96
CA PHE A 606 4.77 -4.04 -15.86
C PHE A 606 6.17 -4.57 -16.13
N TRP A 607 6.45 -4.97 -17.38
CA TRP A 607 7.77 -5.49 -17.75
C TRP A 607 8.85 -4.41 -17.69
N VAL A 608 8.53 -3.16 -18.05
CA VAL A 608 9.46 -2.01 -17.96
C VAL A 608 9.80 -1.76 -16.49
N ARG A 609 8.78 -1.74 -15.63
CA ARG A 609 8.96 -1.55 -14.19
C ARG A 609 9.81 -2.66 -13.58
N ALA A 610 9.52 -3.91 -13.93
CA ALA A 610 10.27 -5.05 -13.44
C ALA A 610 11.75 -4.95 -13.83
N GLU A 611 12.03 -4.58 -15.08
CA GLU A 611 13.40 -4.42 -15.60
C GLU A 611 14.15 -3.27 -14.92
N GLU A 612 13.57 -2.06 -14.91
CA GLU A 612 14.18 -0.87 -14.32
C GLU A 612 14.42 -1.04 -12.82
N ARG A 613 13.47 -1.63 -12.09
CA ARG A 613 13.61 -1.92 -10.66
C ARG A 613 14.82 -2.82 -10.38
N ASN A 614 14.99 -3.90 -11.14
CA ASN A 614 16.13 -4.79 -10.93
C ASN A 614 17.46 -4.13 -11.34
N ARG A 615 17.45 -3.26 -12.36
CA ARG A 615 18.62 -2.42 -12.72
C ARG A 615 18.95 -1.43 -11.61
N ASP A 616 17.94 -0.80 -11.01
CA ASP A 616 18.11 0.16 -9.92
C ASP A 616 18.72 -0.50 -8.68
N THR A 617 18.28 -1.71 -8.31
CA THR A 617 18.92 -2.49 -7.22
C THR A 617 20.39 -2.78 -7.53
N ALA A 618 20.71 -3.21 -8.76
CA ALA A 618 22.09 -3.47 -9.15
C ALA A 618 22.96 -2.20 -9.13
N LYS A 619 22.39 -1.06 -9.57
CA LYS A 619 23.03 0.25 -9.52
C LYS A 619 23.29 0.72 -8.09
N GLN A 620 22.34 0.53 -7.17
CA GLN A 620 22.54 0.84 -5.75
C GLN A 620 23.71 0.03 -5.17
N TYR A 621 23.84 -1.25 -5.51
CA TYR A 621 24.97 -2.08 -5.10
C TYR A 621 26.30 -1.56 -5.68
N ASP A 622 26.33 -1.18 -6.96
CA ASP A 622 27.51 -0.59 -7.62
C ASP A 622 27.93 0.74 -6.96
N GLU A 623 26.98 1.63 -6.66
CA GLU A 623 27.22 2.90 -5.97
C GLU A 623 27.80 2.69 -4.55
N LEU A 624 27.46 1.58 -3.89
CA LEU A 624 28.03 1.17 -2.60
C LEU A 624 29.45 0.57 -2.72
N GLY A 625 29.94 0.34 -3.93
CA GLY A 625 31.28 -0.15 -4.24
C GLY A 625 31.38 -1.64 -4.57
N LEU A 626 30.26 -2.29 -4.86
CA LEU A 626 30.22 -3.71 -5.25
C LEU A 626 30.38 -3.84 -6.78
N ALA A 627 30.44 -5.08 -7.27
CA ALA A 627 30.56 -5.31 -8.71
C ALA A 627 29.34 -4.76 -9.47
N ASN A 628 29.59 -4.25 -10.68
CA ASN A 628 28.55 -3.77 -11.58
C ASN A 628 27.86 -4.97 -12.25
N TYR A 629 26.58 -5.18 -11.91
CA TYR A 629 25.72 -6.21 -12.51
C TYR A 629 24.66 -5.55 -13.38
N GLU A 630 24.15 -6.29 -14.37
CA GLU A 630 23.08 -5.80 -15.25
C GLU A 630 21.77 -5.55 -14.46
N ALA A 631 21.40 -6.48 -13.59
CA ALA A 631 20.20 -6.42 -12.76
C ALA A 631 20.33 -7.32 -11.53
N MET A 632 19.54 -7.06 -10.49
CA MET A 632 19.44 -7.90 -9.29
C MET A 632 17.99 -8.06 -8.82
N GLU A 633 17.64 -9.27 -8.38
CA GLU A 633 16.41 -9.53 -7.64
C GLU A 633 16.72 -9.66 -6.15
N ALA A 634 15.92 -9.02 -5.30
CA ALA A 634 16.16 -8.92 -3.87
C ALA A 634 15.12 -9.67 -3.04
N PHE A 635 15.59 -10.28 -1.95
CA PHE A 635 14.76 -11.04 -1.03
C PHE A 635 15.14 -10.77 0.43
N VAL A 636 14.14 -10.87 1.30
CA VAL A 636 14.27 -10.79 2.75
C VAL A 636 13.75 -12.08 3.38
N LYS A 637 14.45 -12.61 4.39
CA LYS A 637 14.04 -13.85 5.04
C LYS A 637 12.97 -13.56 6.09
N TRP A 638 11.82 -14.21 5.96
CA TRP A 638 10.82 -14.19 7.03
C TRP A 638 11.29 -15.05 8.21
N LYS A 639 11.24 -14.47 9.41
CA LYS A 639 11.65 -15.13 10.65
C LYS A 639 10.41 -15.35 11.50
N PHE A 640 10.06 -16.62 11.73
CA PHE A 640 9.01 -16.98 12.67
C PHE A 640 9.47 -16.64 14.09
N ASN A 641 8.60 -16.03 14.89
CA ASN A 641 8.85 -15.85 16.32
C ASN A 641 9.06 -17.25 16.94
N SER A 642 10.16 -17.39 17.69
CA SER A 642 10.60 -18.65 18.27
C SER A 642 9.80 -19.02 19.51
#